data_AF-A0A8X6LMM4-F1
#
_entry.id   AF-A0A8X6LMM4-F1
#
_cell.length_a   1.000
_cell.length_b   1.000
_cell.length_c   1.000
_cell.angle_alpha   90.00
_cell.angle_beta   90.00
_cell.angle_gamma   90.00
#
_symmetry.space_group_name_H-M   'P 1'
#
loop_
_entity.id
_entity.type
_entity.pdbx_description
1 polymer ?
#
loop_
_entity_poly.entity_id
_entity_poly.type
_entity_poly.pdbx_seq_one_letter_code
_entity_poly.pdbx_strand_id
1 'polypeptide(L)'
;MSMKELPKATFIPLTPTYFEETEEPNEKSPHSLMESLYWQMLGWVHTPPFMTVDMTRQKLRVPFSREVSESSRLYFKKSFDPKIQIEKRVPYGEIPKKVAIDLEKRRFARQDFKKILLEMDLNVDVIIPPILRHRDKFSILRSDQEGIPYEPFLDLELFDDDWFFETRSPKEWLSLGSSDSEKRPVPGTALIPTDPENQIGPVRFEWQDVAVLDYDEEKKLFLVRNEKDCSKDDKSSVFETIKISDLWIPRIYLKFKAEEPLQFAKRIQSAVRTRHLVEESIRINYYAENIPIEDENIPKWSPEDLNDVIAVARRSRQLQPKLQWIKDELNESLKEIQTEMKRAVSQLAYIDITGQNPNFFAEFQNDKLGNVIVPHKKGCMVKVNYSFQDTFESFRSSTLWSQEEAVKALSLVQSEVLTIRNMPLYNLKSGKVISLDQFESDQREQIQTVEMYVRGPWMNTIANSILSTISNCKKGSYDLNQTVEHTFRLTKIGKLLKLVSFKMQDVTRFMVMESLDEYTKMFQEACANLEDTKDKFVWMESFTSDKWKPLHNPVFEVALEIKGVHLEFVVDLPKHHDVVVTLFEEALRVIQDLPKLEKQVMKNLLYNPDNKLECVGSWEKQISRWKKSIVTGLNKAIAVATAYARSYDDTLKAFKEDQINYVKRLARSKTTSEQLKEIIETHYNEKLRLMEVIPKFVDIGPFRLMTEGVRQSAFRKHEQLADAVLAHFYDKLRQKMEVLNDQFLMLLDRIDQPTGNIEDLLEKKVWSRTVPKKIEKLSGEVNILRADMKLIASFNRNMEDDDFNTYWRVQVKYF
;
A
#
# COMPACT_ATOMS: atom_id res chain seq x y z
N MET A 1 -4.59 -81.96 -25.82
CA MET A 1 -5.58 -82.35 -24.80
C MET A 1 -6.61 -81.25 -24.69
N SER A 2 -7.88 -81.67 -24.71
CA SER A 2 -9.12 -80.89 -24.79
C SER A 2 -9.20 -79.66 -23.88
N MET A 3 -9.79 -78.58 -24.41
CA MET A 3 -10.46 -77.53 -23.62
C MET A 3 -11.41 -78.18 -22.60
N LYS A 4 -11.34 -77.73 -21.35
CA LYS A 4 -12.44 -77.83 -20.38
C LYS A 4 -12.69 -76.42 -19.86
N GLU A 5 -13.91 -75.97 -20.10
CA GLU A 5 -14.49 -74.72 -19.63
C GLU A 5 -14.39 -74.62 -18.09
N LEU A 6 -13.80 -73.53 -17.59
CA LEU A 6 -13.94 -73.11 -16.20
C LEU A 6 -15.23 -72.26 -16.08
N PRO A 7 -16.03 -72.43 -15.02
CA PRO A 7 -17.36 -71.83 -14.92
C PRO A 7 -17.28 -70.31 -14.77
N LYS A 8 -18.20 -69.60 -15.43
CA LYS A 8 -18.47 -68.18 -15.21
C LYS A 8 -18.69 -67.94 -13.70
N ALA A 9 -17.85 -67.10 -13.10
CA ALA A 9 -18.01 -66.67 -11.72
C ALA A 9 -19.34 -65.89 -11.58
N THR A 10 -20.34 -66.51 -10.97
CA THR A 10 -21.58 -65.86 -10.56
C THR A 10 -21.31 -65.03 -9.31
N PHE A 11 -21.47 -63.71 -9.46
CA PHE A 11 -21.46 -62.74 -8.38
C PHE A 11 -22.63 -63.03 -7.41
N ILE A 12 -22.33 -63.51 -6.21
CA ILE A 12 -23.29 -63.53 -5.09
C ILE A 12 -22.85 -62.39 -4.16
N PRO A 13 -23.57 -61.27 -4.11
CA PRO A 13 -23.23 -60.22 -3.16
C PRO A 13 -23.49 -60.73 -1.73
N LEU A 14 -22.48 -60.60 -0.88
CA LEU A 14 -22.62 -60.73 0.56
C LEU A 14 -23.68 -59.72 1.04
N THR A 15 -24.69 -60.22 1.75
CA THR A 15 -25.64 -59.39 2.49
C THR A 15 -24.90 -58.58 3.55
N PRO A 16 -24.99 -57.24 3.56
CA PRO A 16 -24.40 -56.44 4.62
C PRO A 16 -25.15 -56.71 5.93
N THR A 17 -24.44 -57.24 6.92
CA THR A 17 -24.88 -57.22 8.31
C THR A 17 -24.95 -55.76 8.77
N TYR A 18 -26.16 -55.31 9.07
CA TYR A 18 -26.41 -54.04 9.73
C TYR A 18 -25.60 -53.94 11.02
N PHE A 19 -24.77 -52.92 11.15
CA PHE A 19 -24.38 -52.39 12.45
C PHE A 19 -25.43 -51.35 12.84
N GLU A 20 -26.25 -51.68 13.83
CA GLU A 20 -26.95 -50.69 14.64
C GLU A 20 -25.89 -49.98 15.50
N GLU A 21 -25.51 -48.76 15.14
CA GLU A 21 -24.92 -47.84 16.11
C GLU A 21 -26.06 -47.36 17.01
N THR A 22 -25.94 -47.65 18.30
CA THR A 22 -26.76 -47.06 19.35
C THR A 22 -26.51 -45.56 19.36
N GLU A 23 -27.43 -44.80 18.77
CA GLU A 23 -27.51 -43.35 18.95
C GLU A 23 -27.82 -43.04 20.42
N GLU A 24 -26.81 -42.59 21.18
CA GLU A 24 -27.11 -41.74 22.33
C GLU A 24 -27.51 -40.34 21.80
N PRO A 25 -28.64 -39.77 22.27
CA PRO A 25 -29.12 -38.49 21.78
C PRO A 25 -28.16 -37.38 22.19
N ASN A 26 -27.39 -36.88 21.24
CA ASN A 26 -26.57 -35.69 21.41
C ASN A 26 -27.52 -34.47 21.45
N GLU A 27 -27.87 -33.99 22.64
CA GLU A 27 -28.72 -32.81 22.91
C GLU A 27 -28.20 -31.46 22.34
N LYS A 28 -27.24 -31.49 21.40
CA LYS A 28 -26.52 -30.30 20.89
C LYS A 28 -26.54 -30.17 19.36
N SER A 29 -27.53 -30.74 18.66
CA SER A 29 -27.78 -30.39 17.25
C SER A 29 -28.80 -29.25 17.16
N PRO A 30 -28.54 -28.15 16.42
CA PRO A 30 -29.50 -27.07 16.24
C PRO A 30 -30.79 -27.59 15.60
N HIS A 31 -31.95 -27.20 16.15
CA HIS A 31 -33.25 -27.75 15.75
C HIS A 31 -33.74 -27.18 14.41
N SER A 32 -33.10 -26.15 13.86
CA SER A 32 -33.41 -25.65 12.52
C SER A 32 -32.22 -25.02 11.77
N LEU A 33 -32.35 -24.97 10.45
CA LEU A 33 -31.43 -24.30 9.53
C LEU A 33 -31.33 -22.79 9.80
N MET A 34 -32.40 -22.16 10.30
CA MET A 34 -32.40 -20.76 10.72
C MET A 34 -31.63 -20.55 12.02
N GLU A 35 -31.67 -21.51 12.93
CA GLU A 35 -30.88 -21.48 14.16
C GLU A 35 -29.39 -21.66 13.82
N SER A 36 -29.06 -22.60 12.92
CA SER A 36 -27.72 -22.76 12.34
C SER A 36 -27.21 -21.48 11.64
N LEU A 37 -28.04 -20.83 10.81
CA LEU A 37 -27.72 -19.54 10.17
C LEU A 37 -27.62 -18.38 11.18
N TYR A 38 -28.44 -18.40 12.23
CA TYR A 38 -28.40 -17.41 13.31
C TYR A 38 -27.09 -17.54 14.12
N TRP A 39 -26.65 -18.78 14.40
CA TRP A 39 -25.35 -19.10 14.99
C TRP A 39 -24.17 -18.74 14.06
N GLN A 40 -24.35 -18.85 12.74
CA GLN A 40 -23.32 -18.49 11.75
C GLN A 40 -23.20 -16.97 11.50
N MET A 41 -24.31 -16.21 11.52
CA MET A 41 -24.31 -14.78 11.19
C MET A 41 -23.98 -13.85 12.37
N LEU A 42 -24.24 -14.25 13.62
CA LEU A 42 -23.91 -13.48 14.82
C LEU A 42 -22.56 -13.92 15.42
N GLY A 43 -21.45 -13.68 14.71
CA GLY A 43 -20.17 -13.38 15.34
C GLY A 43 -19.45 -14.45 16.19
N TRP A 44 -19.70 -15.76 15.97
CA TRP A 44 -18.98 -16.83 16.71
C TRP A 44 -17.85 -17.53 15.94
N VAL A 45 -17.64 -17.22 14.65
CA VAL A 45 -16.50 -17.77 13.88
C VAL A 45 -15.13 -17.30 14.42
N HIS A 46 -15.12 -16.27 15.28
CA HIS A 46 -13.90 -15.74 15.91
C HIS A 46 -13.92 -15.81 17.44
N THR A 47 -14.92 -16.43 18.08
CA THR A 47 -14.90 -16.60 19.54
C THR A 47 -14.27 -17.96 19.86
N PRO A 48 -13.11 -18.00 20.54
CA PRO A 48 -12.48 -19.27 20.90
C PRO A 48 -13.45 -20.15 21.71
N PRO A 49 -13.50 -21.47 21.46
CA PRO A 49 -14.25 -22.40 22.31
C PRO A 49 -13.89 -22.21 23.80
N PHE A 50 -14.89 -22.32 24.67
CA PHE A 50 -14.75 -22.15 26.11
C PHE A 50 -15.36 -23.33 26.87
N MET A 51 -14.80 -23.63 28.04
CA MET A 51 -15.35 -24.65 28.93
C MET A 51 -16.66 -24.18 29.55
N THR A 52 -17.70 -24.99 29.41
CA THR A 52 -18.92 -24.90 30.22
C THR A 52 -18.72 -25.82 31.43
N VAL A 53 -18.85 -25.28 32.64
CA VAL A 53 -18.73 -26.07 33.86
C VAL A 53 -20.07 -26.74 34.12
N ASP A 54 -20.10 -28.07 34.15
CA ASP A 54 -21.29 -28.82 34.54
C ASP A 54 -21.56 -28.57 36.04
N MET A 55 -22.63 -27.84 36.33
CA MET A 55 -22.98 -27.39 37.69
C MET A 55 -23.83 -28.40 38.47
N THR A 56 -23.90 -29.65 38.00
CA THR A 56 -24.61 -30.71 38.73
C THR A 56 -23.98 -30.93 40.11
N ARG A 57 -24.84 -30.88 41.15
CA ARG A 57 -24.50 -30.89 42.57
C ARG A 57 -23.85 -32.22 43.02
N GLN A 58 -22.61 -32.49 42.66
CA GLN A 58 -21.81 -33.45 43.41
C GLN A 58 -21.32 -32.77 44.69
N LYS A 59 -21.74 -33.31 45.84
CA LYS A 59 -21.25 -32.93 47.18
C LYS A 59 -19.76 -33.24 47.27
N LEU A 60 -18.91 -32.39 46.71
CA LEU A 60 -17.47 -32.45 46.91
C LEU A 60 -17.18 -31.84 48.28
N ARG A 61 -16.93 -32.69 49.29
CA ARG A 61 -16.27 -32.25 50.53
C ARG A 61 -14.96 -31.58 50.12
N VAL A 62 -14.80 -30.31 50.47
CA VAL A 62 -13.57 -29.55 50.23
C VAL A 62 -12.50 -30.04 51.23
N PRO A 63 -11.47 -30.79 50.83
CA PRO A 63 -10.34 -31.03 51.70
C PRO A 63 -9.43 -29.81 51.65
N PHE A 64 -8.79 -29.50 52.78
CA PHE A 64 -7.82 -28.42 52.94
C PHE A 64 -6.80 -28.38 51.79
N SER A 65 -6.58 -27.19 51.24
CA SER A 65 -5.60 -26.94 50.18
C SER A 65 -4.19 -27.25 50.67
N ARG A 66 -3.52 -28.24 50.07
CA ARG A 66 -2.05 -28.16 49.93
C ARG A 66 -1.79 -27.03 48.95
N GLU A 67 -1.32 -25.90 49.45
CA GLU A 67 -0.76 -24.85 48.61
C GLU A 67 0.27 -25.48 47.67
N VAL A 68 0.16 -25.22 46.37
CA VAL A 68 1.18 -25.62 45.40
C VAL A 68 2.47 -24.95 45.85
N SER A 69 3.41 -25.78 46.30
CA SER A 69 4.74 -25.46 46.83
C SER A 69 5.44 -24.39 45.99
N GLU A 70 5.88 -23.31 46.64
CA GLU A 70 7.08 -22.45 46.47
C GLU A 70 7.79 -22.27 45.10
N SER A 71 7.22 -22.64 43.94
CA SER A 71 7.82 -22.39 42.61
C SER A 71 7.50 -20.99 42.07
N SER A 72 6.67 -20.19 42.76
CA SER A 72 5.95 -19.04 42.20
C SER A 72 6.70 -17.70 42.15
N ARG A 73 8.02 -17.69 41.95
CA ARG A 73 8.76 -16.43 41.67
C ARG A 73 8.81 -16.11 40.17
N LEU A 74 8.96 -17.12 39.32
CA LEU A 74 9.18 -16.94 37.88
C LEU A 74 7.92 -16.53 37.11
N TYR A 75 6.75 -17.09 37.46
CA TYR A 75 5.48 -16.90 36.73
C TYR A 75 4.47 -16.09 37.55
N PHE A 76 3.51 -15.44 36.87
CA PHE A 76 2.35 -14.87 37.57
C PHE A 76 1.33 -15.94 37.94
N LYS A 77 0.62 -15.76 39.08
CA LYS A 77 -0.46 -16.69 39.49
C LYS A 77 -1.57 -16.79 38.44
N LYS A 78 -1.86 -15.70 37.73
CA LYS A 78 -2.84 -15.65 36.63
C LYS A 78 -2.43 -16.47 35.41
N SER A 79 -1.14 -16.78 35.24
CA SER A 79 -0.65 -17.58 34.12
C SER A 79 -1.03 -19.06 34.20
N PHE A 80 -1.58 -19.49 35.34
CA PHE A 80 -2.16 -20.81 35.55
C PHE A 80 -3.70 -20.80 35.47
N ASP A 81 -4.35 -19.64 35.24
CA ASP A 81 -5.81 -19.54 35.26
C ASP A 81 -6.44 -20.08 33.96
N PRO A 82 -7.30 -21.13 34.01
CA PRO A 82 -8.10 -21.56 32.86
C PRO A 82 -9.04 -20.47 32.34
N LYS A 83 -9.36 -20.50 31.03
CA LYS A 83 -10.34 -19.60 30.43
C LYS A 83 -11.74 -20.13 30.70
N ILE A 84 -12.46 -19.48 31.61
CA ILE A 84 -13.84 -19.84 31.97
C ILE A 84 -14.76 -18.65 31.73
N GLN A 85 -15.86 -18.88 31.02
CA GLN A 85 -16.92 -17.91 30.84
C GLN A 85 -18.01 -18.13 31.90
N ILE A 86 -17.96 -17.30 32.95
CA ILE A 86 -19.01 -17.20 33.98
C ILE A 86 -19.31 -15.71 34.14
N GLU A 87 -20.59 -15.38 34.29
CA GLU A 87 -21.07 -14.01 34.52
C GLU A 87 -20.43 -13.38 35.77
N LYS A 88 -20.18 -12.06 35.74
CA LYS A 88 -19.56 -11.36 36.89
C LYS A 88 -20.45 -11.33 38.13
N ARG A 89 -21.78 -11.45 37.96
CA ARG A 89 -22.77 -11.54 39.05
C ARG A 89 -23.48 -12.87 38.90
N VAL A 90 -23.15 -13.81 39.78
CA VAL A 90 -23.71 -15.15 39.76
C VAL A 90 -24.88 -15.21 40.77
N PRO A 91 -26.05 -15.81 40.42
CA PRO A 91 -27.15 -16.01 41.35
C PRO A 91 -26.77 -16.75 42.64
N TYR A 92 -27.56 -16.55 43.71
CA TYR A 92 -27.32 -17.22 44.99
C TYR A 92 -27.49 -18.74 44.86
N GLY A 93 -26.42 -19.51 45.13
CA GLY A 93 -26.41 -20.98 45.05
C GLY A 93 -25.55 -21.55 43.92
N GLU A 94 -25.05 -20.71 43.02
CA GLU A 94 -24.13 -21.09 41.94
C GLU A 94 -22.67 -20.75 42.29
N ILE A 95 -21.72 -21.42 41.63
CA ILE A 95 -20.30 -21.34 41.98
C ILE A 95 -19.70 -20.00 41.49
N PRO A 96 -19.12 -19.17 42.37
CA PRO A 96 -18.47 -17.93 41.94
C PRO A 96 -17.29 -18.20 41.00
N LYS A 97 -17.05 -17.29 40.03
CA LYS A 97 -15.99 -17.43 39.02
C LYS A 97 -14.61 -17.79 39.59
N LYS A 98 -14.20 -17.20 40.72
CA LYS A 98 -12.91 -17.50 41.36
C LYS A 98 -12.82 -18.96 41.84
N VAL A 99 -13.92 -19.52 42.35
CA VAL A 99 -13.99 -20.90 42.84
C VAL A 99 -14.01 -21.87 41.67
N ALA A 100 -14.75 -21.57 40.59
CA ALA A 100 -14.74 -22.36 39.37
C ALA A 100 -13.34 -22.46 38.73
N ILE A 101 -12.61 -21.34 38.68
CA ILE A 101 -11.21 -21.31 38.22
C ILE A 101 -10.32 -22.21 39.09
N ASP A 102 -10.49 -22.18 40.41
CA ASP A 102 -9.69 -23.01 41.32
C ASP A 102 -10.02 -24.51 41.20
N LEU A 103 -11.30 -24.86 40.97
CA LEU A 103 -11.73 -26.24 40.72
C LEU A 103 -11.11 -26.80 39.44
N GLU A 104 -11.16 -26.05 38.34
CA GLU A 104 -10.57 -26.48 37.06
C GLU A 104 -9.04 -26.56 37.13
N LYS A 105 -8.37 -25.62 37.82
CA LYS A 105 -6.92 -25.74 38.09
C LYS A 105 -6.57 -27.06 38.78
N ARG A 106 -7.34 -27.44 39.80
CA ARG A 106 -7.13 -28.71 40.52
C ARG A 106 -7.42 -29.91 39.62
N ARG A 107 -8.41 -29.82 38.74
CA ARG A 107 -8.71 -30.87 37.75
C ARG A 107 -7.55 -31.06 36.78
N PHE A 108 -7.00 -29.98 36.22
CA PHE A 108 -5.86 -30.05 35.30
C PHE A 108 -4.60 -30.57 35.99
N ALA A 109 -4.36 -30.18 37.25
CA ALA A 109 -3.22 -30.66 38.02
C ALA A 109 -3.30 -32.15 38.40
N ARG A 110 -4.51 -32.75 38.45
CA ARG A 110 -4.69 -34.19 38.68
C ARG A 110 -4.41 -35.04 37.44
N GLN A 111 -4.52 -34.45 36.26
CA GLN A 111 -4.32 -35.14 34.99
C GLN A 111 -2.83 -35.17 34.65
N ASP A 112 -2.27 -36.37 34.50
CA ASP A 112 -0.91 -36.54 34.03
C ASP A 112 -0.89 -36.55 32.50
N PHE A 113 -0.39 -35.46 31.91
CA PHE A 113 -0.37 -35.27 30.47
C PHE A 113 0.41 -36.38 29.74
N LYS A 114 1.53 -36.86 30.29
CA LYS A 114 2.33 -37.92 29.65
C LYS A 114 1.56 -39.26 29.60
N LYS A 115 0.78 -39.57 30.64
CA LYS A 115 -0.08 -40.77 30.66
C LYS A 115 -1.23 -40.68 29.66
N ILE A 116 -1.87 -39.52 29.55
CA ILE A 116 -2.96 -39.31 28.58
C ILE A 116 -2.46 -39.52 27.14
N LEU A 117 -1.25 -39.04 26.81
CA LEU A 117 -0.66 -39.27 25.50
C LEU A 117 -0.42 -40.77 25.23
N LEU A 118 0.10 -41.51 26.22
CA LEU A 118 0.31 -42.96 26.10
C LEU A 118 -1.01 -43.73 25.95
N GLU A 119 -2.06 -43.36 26.69
CA GLU A 119 -3.39 -43.98 26.59
C GLU A 119 -4.08 -43.72 25.24
N MET A 120 -3.67 -42.66 24.52
CA MET A 120 -4.19 -42.28 23.20
C MET A 120 -3.31 -42.75 22.03
N ASP A 121 -2.32 -43.61 22.27
CA ASP A 121 -1.31 -44.08 21.30
C ASP A 121 -0.49 -42.95 20.64
N LEU A 122 -0.32 -41.82 21.36
CA LEU A 122 0.43 -40.65 20.90
C LEU A 122 1.89 -40.71 21.38
N ASN A 123 2.64 -41.66 20.84
CA ASN A 123 4.07 -41.76 21.10
C ASN A 123 4.84 -40.60 20.46
N VAL A 124 5.99 -40.25 21.06
CA VAL A 124 6.83 -39.15 20.57
C VAL A 124 7.27 -39.40 19.13
N ASP A 125 7.58 -40.64 18.76
CA ASP A 125 7.97 -41.03 17.40
C ASP A 125 6.92 -40.68 16.34
N VAL A 126 5.64 -40.68 16.72
CA VAL A 126 4.54 -40.27 15.83
C VAL A 126 4.42 -38.75 15.81
N ILE A 127 4.70 -38.04 16.91
CA ILE A 127 4.49 -36.59 16.98
C ILE A 127 5.64 -35.81 16.34
N ILE A 128 6.87 -36.35 16.33
CA ILE A 128 8.08 -35.63 15.90
C ILE A 128 7.91 -34.98 14.49
N PRO A 129 8.36 -33.72 14.32
CA PRO A 129 8.42 -33.09 13.00
C PRO A 129 9.46 -33.79 12.11
N PRO A 130 9.14 -34.06 10.84
CA PRO A 130 10.06 -34.67 9.88
C PRO A 130 11.28 -33.80 9.57
N ILE A 131 11.17 -32.48 9.74
CA ILE A 131 12.24 -31.51 9.51
C ILE A 131 12.47 -30.72 10.80
N LEU A 132 13.68 -30.82 11.37
CA LEU A 132 14.06 -29.99 12.51
C LEU A 132 14.59 -28.64 12.04
N ARG A 133 13.85 -27.58 12.35
CA ARG A 133 14.30 -26.18 12.21
C ARG A 133 15.10 -25.79 13.45
N HIS A 134 16.41 -26.00 13.43
CA HIS A 134 17.29 -25.45 14.46
C HIS A 134 18.23 -24.39 13.85
N ARG A 135 18.03 -23.12 14.23
CA ARG A 135 18.89 -21.97 13.86
C ARG A 135 19.33 -21.98 12.38
N ASP A 136 18.36 -21.91 11.47
CA ASP A 136 18.56 -21.81 10.02
C ASP A 136 19.33 -22.98 9.36
N LYS A 137 19.53 -24.11 10.07
CA LYS A 137 20.10 -25.33 9.50
C LYS A 137 19.03 -26.41 9.35
N PHE A 138 18.80 -26.81 8.10
CA PHE A 138 17.97 -27.96 7.76
C PHE A 138 18.72 -29.24 8.11
N SER A 139 18.25 -29.96 9.12
CA SER A 139 18.71 -31.33 9.38
C SER A 139 17.60 -32.25 8.91
N ILE A 140 17.74 -32.81 7.70
CA ILE A 140 16.84 -33.87 7.22
C ILE A 140 17.14 -35.09 8.08
N LEU A 141 16.18 -35.57 8.86
CA LEU A 141 16.33 -36.74 9.73
C LEU A 141 16.35 -38.08 8.95
N ARG A 142 16.67 -38.08 7.65
CA ARG A 142 16.48 -39.26 6.79
C ARG A 142 17.75 -39.80 6.14
N SER A 143 17.75 -41.13 6.02
CA SER A 143 18.59 -41.92 5.13
C SER A 143 18.16 -41.74 3.67
N ASP A 144 19.13 -41.64 2.77
CA ASP A 144 18.96 -41.58 1.31
C ASP A 144 18.30 -42.86 0.74
N GLN A 145 17.00 -43.03 0.90
CA GLN A 145 16.22 -44.07 0.22
C GLN A 145 15.49 -43.47 -0.98
N GLU A 146 15.64 -44.08 -2.16
CA GLU A 146 14.86 -43.75 -3.34
C GLU A 146 13.39 -44.16 -3.16
N GLY A 147 12.47 -43.19 -3.01
CA GLY A 147 11.02 -43.42 -2.89
C GLY A 147 10.32 -42.48 -1.90
N ILE A 148 8.98 -42.58 -1.80
CA ILE A 148 8.24 -41.91 -0.70
C ILE A 148 8.51 -42.70 0.59
N PRO A 149 9.06 -42.06 1.63
CA PRO A 149 9.44 -42.73 2.87
C PRO A 149 8.21 -43.23 3.63
N TYR A 150 8.39 -44.35 4.32
CA TYR A 150 7.38 -44.95 5.19
C TYR A 150 7.08 -44.08 6.42
N GLU A 151 8.08 -43.37 6.92
CA GLU A 151 7.96 -42.49 8.07
C GLU A 151 7.14 -41.22 7.74
N PRO A 152 6.49 -40.61 8.75
CA PRO A 152 5.78 -39.35 8.56
C PRO A 152 6.69 -38.29 7.92
N PHE A 153 6.26 -37.70 6.81
CA PHE A 153 7.04 -36.76 6.00
C PHE A 153 6.44 -35.36 5.93
N LEU A 154 5.21 -35.18 6.41
CA LEU A 154 4.56 -33.88 6.52
C LEU A 154 4.66 -33.34 7.95
N ASP A 155 4.82 -32.02 8.05
CA ASP A 155 4.85 -31.34 9.34
C ASP A 155 3.45 -31.37 9.99
N LEU A 156 3.40 -31.68 11.28
CA LEU A 156 2.14 -31.79 12.02
C LEU A 156 1.39 -30.44 12.13
N GLU A 157 2.12 -29.33 12.04
CA GLU A 157 1.56 -27.97 12.10
C GLU A 157 0.57 -27.66 10.97
N LEU A 158 0.65 -28.38 9.85
CA LEU A 158 -0.28 -28.21 8.72
C LEU A 158 -1.67 -28.77 9.01
N PHE A 159 -1.79 -29.66 10.00
CA PHE A 159 -3.01 -30.38 10.34
C PHE A 159 -3.60 -29.91 11.68
N ASP A 160 -3.18 -28.73 12.13
CA ASP A 160 -3.59 -28.17 13.40
C ASP A 160 -4.92 -27.41 13.28
N ASP A 161 -5.99 -27.98 13.84
CA ASP A 161 -7.33 -27.37 13.88
C ASP A 161 -7.44 -26.28 14.96
N ASP A 162 -6.65 -25.20 14.80
CA ASP A 162 -6.58 -24.07 15.72
C ASP A 162 -7.97 -23.53 16.11
N TRP A 163 -8.88 -23.39 15.14
CA TRP A 163 -10.19 -22.79 15.35
C TRP A 163 -11.10 -23.62 16.28
N PHE A 164 -10.91 -24.95 16.34
CA PHE A 164 -11.76 -25.85 17.13
C PHE A 164 -11.19 -26.15 18.52
N PHE A 165 -9.87 -26.09 18.68
CA PHE A 165 -9.22 -26.46 19.95
C PHE A 165 -8.62 -25.26 20.70
N GLU A 166 -8.30 -24.15 20.03
CA GLU A 166 -7.64 -23.02 20.68
C GLU A 166 -8.61 -22.24 21.57
N THR A 167 -8.20 -21.96 22.80
CA THR A 167 -9.05 -21.23 23.77
C THR A 167 -8.69 -19.75 23.86
N ARG A 168 -7.47 -19.35 23.48
CA ARG A 168 -6.99 -17.97 23.55
C ARG A 168 -6.16 -17.62 22.32
N SER A 169 -6.24 -16.37 21.88
CA SER A 169 -5.31 -15.89 20.86
C SER A 169 -3.87 -15.84 21.40
N PRO A 170 -2.83 -15.85 20.53
CA PRO A 170 -1.44 -15.74 20.98
C PRO A 170 -1.17 -14.50 21.85
N LYS A 171 -1.80 -13.36 21.53
CA LYS A 171 -1.75 -12.13 22.33
C LYS A 171 -2.38 -12.30 23.71
N GLU A 172 -3.51 -12.99 23.79
CA GLU A 172 -4.16 -13.31 25.07
C GLU A 172 -3.29 -14.24 25.92
N TRP A 173 -2.65 -15.25 25.33
CA TRP A 173 -1.71 -16.12 26.02
C TRP A 173 -0.55 -15.34 26.64
N LEU A 174 0.12 -14.50 25.84
CA LEU A 174 1.24 -13.67 26.33
C LEU A 174 0.79 -12.61 27.36
N SER A 175 -0.44 -12.11 27.29
CA SER A 175 -0.98 -11.15 28.27
C SER A 175 -1.10 -11.73 29.69
N LEU A 176 -1.18 -13.06 29.84
CA LEU A 176 -1.12 -13.73 31.13
C LEU A 176 0.25 -13.55 31.82
N GLY A 177 1.29 -13.27 31.03
CA GLY A 177 2.63 -12.93 31.48
C GLY A 177 2.88 -11.43 31.69
N SER A 178 1.94 -10.55 31.32
CA SER A 178 2.17 -9.08 31.34
C SER A 178 1.31 -8.38 32.39
N SER A 179 1.89 -7.56 33.26
CA SER A 179 1.20 -6.64 34.18
C SER A 179 1.61 -5.20 33.87
N ASP A 180 0.86 -4.19 34.36
CA ASP A 180 1.10 -2.77 34.07
C ASP A 180 2.55 -2.28 34.35
N SER A 181 3.31 -3.00 35.19
CA SER A 181 4.67 -2.66 35.61
C SER A 181 5.74 -3.74 35.40
N GLU A 182 5.36 -5.00 35.12
CA GLU A 182 6.30 -6.13 35.02
C GLU A 182 5.85 -7.12 33.92
N LYS A 183 6.79 -7.58 33.08
CA LYS A 183 6.60 -8.69 32.12
C LYS A 183 7.31 -9.94 32.66
N ARG A 184 6.64 -11.09 32.63
CA ARG A 184 7.13 -12.41 33.04
C ARG A 184 6.79 -13.44 31.95
N PRO A 185 7.57 -14.52 31.83
CA PRO A 185 7.22 -15.61 30.92
C PRO A 185 5.91 -16.28 31.32
N VAL A 186 5.33 -17.05 30.39
CA VAL A 186 4.14 -17.87 30.63
C VAL A 186 4.55 -19.34 30.74
N PRO A 187 4.04 -20.12 31.72
CA PRO A 187 4.43 -21.50 31.90
C PRO A 187 3.74 -22.44 30.90
N GLY A 188 4.51 -23.34 30.31
CA GLY A 188 4.05 -24.37 29.39
C GLY A 188 4.83 -25.67 29.51
N THR A 189 4.40 -26.68 28.76
CA THR A 189 5.11 -27.93 28.54
C THR A 189 5.24 -28.10 27.03
N ALA A 190 6.46 -28.25 26.51
CA ALA A 190 6.71 -28.35 25.08
C ALA A 190 7.55 -29.56 24.73
N LEU A 191 7.40 -30.04 23.49
CA LEU A 191 8.23 -31.10 22.92
C LEU A 191 9.54 -30.47 22.42
N ILE A 192 10.64 -30.68 23.17
CA ILE A 192 11.96 -30.10 22.87
C ILE A 192 13.06 -31.17 22.88
N PRO A 193 14.19 -30.95 22.20
CA PRO A 193 15.28 -31.91 22.19
C PRO A 193 15.92 -32.07 23.58
N THR A 194 16.31 -33.29 23.93
CA THR A 194 16.91 -33.62 25.24
C THR A 194 18.34 -33.11 25.37
N ASP A 195 19.12 -33.13 24.28
CA ASP A 195 20.49 -32.61 24.19
C ASP A 195 20.62 -31.69 22.96
N PRO A 196 20.67 -30.36 23.12
CA PRO A 196 20.86 -29.44 22.01
C PRO A 196 22.29 -29.42 21.44
N GLU A 197 23.27 -30.01 22.14
CA GLU A 197 24.70 -29.95 21.77
C GLU A 197 25.22 -31.19 21.01
N ASN A 198 24.58 -32.35 21.13
CA ASN A 198 25.05 -33.58 20.48
C ASN A 198 24.65 -33.62 18.99
N GLN A 199 25.58 -33.21 18.11
CA GLN A 199 25.42 -33.23 16.65
C GLN A 199 25.68 -34.62 16.02
N ILE A 200 25.89 -35.67 16.81
CA ILE A 200 26.23 -37.02 16.32
C ILE A 200 25.21 -38.02 16.89
N GLY A 201 24.10 -38.21 16.17
CA GLY A 201 23.06 -39.20 16.48
C GLY A 201 21.63 -38.67 16.26
N PRO A 202 20.61 -39.55 16.25
CA PRO A 202 19.21 -39.14 16.16
C PRO A 202 18.82 -38.31 17.38
N VAL A 203 18.33 -37.09 17.15
CA VAL A 203 17.91 -36.15 18.19
C VAL A 203 16.68 -36.71 18.91
N ARG A 204 16.79 -36.98 20.21
CA ARG A 204 15.66 -37.44 21.03
C ARG A 204 14.83 -36.26 21.52
N PHE A 205 13.51 -36.36 21.39
CA PHE A 205 12.55 -35.38 21.87
C PHE A 205 11.86 -35.83 23.14
N GLU A 206 11.62 -34.90 24.06
CA GLU A 206 10.81 -35.17 25.25
C GLU A 206 9.94 -33.95 25.59
N TRP A 207 8.74 -34.22 26.11
CA TRP A 207 7.91 -33.19 26.74
C TRP A 207 8.55 -32.70 28.04
N GLN A 208 9.04 -31.46 28.01
CA GLN A 208 9.70 -30.79 29.14
C GLN A 208 8.97 -29.49 29.49
N ASP A 209 9.13 -29.03 30.73
CA ASP A 209 8.56 -27.76 31.18
C ASP A 209 9.36 -26.57 30.64
N VAL A 210 8.64 -25.58 30.10
CA VAL A 210 9.21 -24.44 29.38
C VAL A 210 8.57 -23.12 29.78
N ALA A 211 9.35 -22.05 29.67
CA ALA A 211 8.94 -20.66 29.78
C ALA A 211 8.71 -20.07 28.38
N VAL A 212 7.49 -19.63 28.09
CA VAL A 212 7.11 -18.97 26.84
C VAL A 212 7.38 -17.47 26.94
N LEU A 213 8.19 -16.94 26.04
CA LEU A 213 8.73 -15.57 26.08
C LEU A 213 8.03 -14.63 25.10
N ASP A 214 7.87 -15.07 23.85
CA ASP A 214 7.37 -14.25 22.76
C ASP A 214 6.65 -15.05 21.67
N TYR A 215 6.05 -14.35 20.70
CA TYR A 215 5.35 -14.93 19.57
C TYR A 215 5.61 -14.15 18.28
N ASP A 216 5.97 -14.87 17.22
CA ASP A 216 6.15 -14.33 15.87
C ASP A 216 4.84 -14.47 15.07
N GLU A 217 4.18 -13.36 14.75
CA GLU A 217 2.91 -13.33 14.01
C GLU A 217 3.07 -13.75 12.54
N GLU A 218 4.21 -13.51 11.91
CA GLU A 218 4.44 -13.84 10.50
C GLU A 218 4.69 -15.34 10.33
N LYS A 219 5.53 -15.91 11.21
CA LYS A 219 5.89 -17.34 11.17
C LYS A 219 4.95 -18.24 11.96
N LYS A 220 4.07 -17.66 12.79
CA LYS A 220 3.17 -18.37 13.73
C LYS A 220 3.90 -19.27 14.75
N LEU A 221 5.08 -18.86 15.21
CA LEU A 221 5.91 -19.63 16.15
C LEU A 221 5.96 -18.98 17.53
N PHE A 222 6.04 -19.79 18.58
CA PHE A 222 6.27 -19.33 19.96
C PHE A 222 7.75 -19.49 20.34
N LEU A 223 8.33 -18.47 20.96
CA LEU A 223 9.67 -18.54 21.54
C LEU A 223 9.59 -19.16 22.92
N VAL A 224 10.24 -20.31 23.11
CA VAL A 224 10.27 -21.04 24.37
C VAL A 224 11.69 -21.25 24.89
N ARG A 225 11.84 -21.26 26.21
CA ARG A 225 13.07 -21.56 26.93
C ARG A 225 12.83 -22.70 27.91
N ASN A 226 13.77 -23.64 28.02
CA ASN A 226 13.70 -24.68 29.07
C ASN A 226 13.66 -24.05 30.47
N GLU A 227 12.71 -24.46 31.32
CA GLU A 227 12.56 -23.88 32.66
C GLU A 227 13.81 -24.06 33.53
N LYS A 228 14.62 -25.10 33.27
CA LYS A 228 15.90 -25.35 33.97
C LYS A 228 16.93 -24.23 33.77
N ASP A 229 16.87 -23.52 32.64
CA ASP A 229 17.82 -22.46 32.27
C ASP A 229 17.36 -21.06 32.68
N CYS A 230 16.18 -20.96 33.33
CA CYS A 230 15.66 -19.71 33.89
C CYS A 230 16.21 -19.47 35.30
N SER A 231 16.95 -18.36 35.49
CA SER A 231 17.37 -17.92 36.83
C SER A 231 16.14 -17.58 37.67
N LYS A 232 16.05 -18.14 38.89
CA LYS A 232 14.90 -17.94 39.80
C LYS A 232 14.89 -16.57 40.49
N ASP A 233 15.99 -15.82 40.42
CA ASP A 233 16.20 -14.60 41.22
C ASP A 233 16.17 -13.29 40.43
N ASP A 234 16.10 -13.31 39.09
CA ASP A 234 16.18 -12.08 38.28
C ASP A 234 15.05 -11.97 37.23
N LYS A 235 14.08 -11.09 37.51
CA LYS A 235 12.80 -10.98 36.77
C LYS A 235 12.94 -10.33 35.38
N SER A 236 13.90 -9.42 35.20
CA SER A 236 14.12 -8.63 33.99
C SER A 236 15.12 -9.26 33.02
N SER A 237 16.09 -10.03 33.53
CA SER A 237 17.17 -10.63 32.72
C SER A 237 16.69 -11.76 31.78
N VAL A 238 15.52 -12.36 32.06
CA VAL A 238 15.00 -13.49 31.25
C VAL A 238 14.74 -13.09 29.79
N PHE A 239 14.34 -11.84 29.52
CA PHE A 239 14.09 -11.37 28.16
C PHE A 239 15.34 -10.80 27.46
N GLU A 240 16.41 -10.49 28.21
CA GLU A 240 17.59 -9.80 27.69
C GLU A 240 18.74 -10.76 27.30
N THR A 241 18.85 -11.92 27.96
CA THR A 241 19.87 -12.91 27.63
C THR A 241 19.34 -13.99 26.68
N ILE A 242 19.94 -14.13 25.50
CA ILE A 242 19.71 -15.27 24.59
C ILE A 242 20.43 -16.49 25.18
N LYS A 243 19.71 -17.60 25.37
CA LYS A 243 20.25 -18.87 25.85
C LYS A 243 20.31 -19.90 24.72
N ILE A 244 21.14 -20.93 24.90
CA ILE A 244 21.26 -22.04 23.93
C ILE A 244 19.93 -22.81 23.84
N SER A 245 19.20 -22.87 24.94
CA SER A 245 17.89 -23.50 25.09
C SER A 245 16.71 -22.71 24.51
N ASP A 246 16.94 -21.62 23.78
CA ASP A 246 15.89 -20.82 23.16
C ASP A 246 15.51 -21.42 21.80
N LEU A 247 14.26 -21.90 21.70
CA LEU A 247 13.73 -22.51 20.48
C LEU A 247 12.41 -21.85 20.05
N TRP A 248 12.24 -21.69 18.74
CA TRP A 248 10.97 -21.32 18.14
C TRP A 248 10.20 -22.58 17.80
N ILE A 249 9.02 -22.75 18.39
CA ILE A 249 8.20 -23.95 18.20
C ILE A 249 6.77 -23.60 17.73
N PRO A 250 6.19 -24.43 16.85
CA PRO A 250 4.77 -24.35 16.49
C PRO A 250 3.84 -24.62 17.67
N ARG A 251 2.61 -24.10 17.60
CA ARG A 251 1.62 -24.23 18.69
C ARG A 251 1.25 -25.68 19.03
N ILE A 252 1.18 -26.57 18.02
CA ILE A 252 0.86 -27.99 18.23
C ILE A 252 1.86 -28.73 19.16
N TYR A 253 3.09 -28.21 19.29
CA TYR A 253 4.14 -28.77 20.14
C TYR A 253 4.25 -28.08 21.51
N LEU A 254 3.37 -27.12 21.82
CA LEU A 254 3.39 -26.33 23.06
C LEU A 254 2.05 -26.43 23.77
N LYS A 255 2.02 -27.00 24.96
CA LYS A 255 0.85 -27.02 25.85
C LYS A 255 0.98 -25.97 26.94
N PHE A 256 0.07 -25.00 27.05
CA PHE A 256 0.10 -24.06 28.19
C PHE A 256 -0.37 -24.75 29.48
N LYS A 257 0.20 -24.39 30.64
CA LYS A 257 -0.25 -24.96 31.93
C LYS A 257 -1.69 -24.56 32.29
N ALA A 258 -2.19 -23.48 31.71
CA ALA A 258 -3.55 -22.97 31.90
C ALA A 258 -4.59 -23.55 30.91
N GLU A 259 -4.24 -24.57 30.13
CA GLU A 259 -5.17 -25.30 29.24
C GLU A 259 -5.42 -26.74 29.72
N GLU A 260 -6.53 -27.34 29.28
CA GLU A 260 -6.91 -28.70 29.65
C GLU A 260 -6.03 -29.75 28.95
N PRO A 261 -5.33 -30.64 29.70
CA PRO A 261 -4.48 -31.68 29.12
C PRO A 261 -5.19 -32.61 28.14
N LEU A 262 -6.42 -33.03 28.43
CA LEU A 262 -7.18 -33.94 27.58
C LEU A 262 -7.61 -33.30 26.26
N GLN A 263 -8.03 -32.04 26.28
CA GLN A 263 -8.43 -31.32 25.07
C GLN A 263 -7.23 -31.09 24.14
N PHE A 264 -6.05 -30.81 24.70
CA PHE A 264 -4.83 -30.71 23.91
C PHE A 264 -4.36 -32.06 23.35
N ALA A 265 -4.48 -33.14 24.12
CA ALA A 265 -4.18 -34.48 23.61
C ALA A 265 -5.09 -34.86 22.42
N LYS A 266 -6.39 -34.50 22.50
CA LYS A 266 -7.33 -34.66 21.36
C LYS A 266 -6.96 -33.82 20.14
N ARG A 267 -6.44 -32.60 20.35
CA ARG A 267 -5.91 -31.74 19.27
C ARG A 267 -4.75 -32.43 18.54
N ILE A 268 -3.76 -32.94 19.29
CA ILE A 268 -2.64 -33.72 18.72
C ILE A 268 -3.16 -34.96 18.00
N GLN A 269 -4.10 -35.71 18.60
CA GLN A 269 -4.68 -36.90 17.98
C GLN A 269 -5.37 -36.59 16.64
N SER A 270 -6.14 -35.50 16.58
CA SER A 270 -6.79 -35.05 15.34
C SER A 270 -5.75 -34.74 14.25
N ALA A 271 -4.70 -34.00 14.61
CA ALA A 271 -3.63 -33.64 13.68
C ALA A 271 -2.86 -34.87 13.19
N VAL A 272 -2.50 -35.79 14.10
CA VAL A 272 -1.78 -37.03 13.77
C VAL A 272 -2.62 -37.92 12.85
N ARG A 273 -3.90 -38.10 13.18
CA ARG A 273 -4.82 -38.89 12.38
C ARG A 273 -5.00 -38.29 10.98
N THR A 274 -5.19 -36.98 10.89
CA THR A 274 -5.38 -36.30 9.60
C THR A 274 -4.11 -36.36 8.76
N ARG A 275 -2.95 -36.13 9.37
CA ARG A 275 -1.66 -36.29 8.69
C ARG A 275 -1.51 -37.71 8.14
N HIS A 276 -1.78 -38.72 8.95
CA HIS A 276 -1.70 -40.12 8.53
C HIS A 276 -2.57 -40.40 7.30
N LEU A 277 -3.84 -39.97 7.32
CA LEU A 277 -4.76 -40.12 6.20
C LEU A 277 -4.27 -39.41 4.92
N VAL A 278 -3.68 -38.22 5.07
CA VAL A 278 -3.17 -37.44 3.94
C VAL A 278 -1.88 -38.04 3.39
N GLU A 279 -0.95 -38.43 4.24
CA GLU A 279 0.31 -39.11 3.84
C GLU A 279 0.03 -40.45 3.15
N GLU A 280 -0.94 -41.23 3.66
CA GLU A 280 -1.44 -42.42 2.99
C GLU A 280 -2.06 -42.12 1.63
N SER A 281 -2.91 -41.10 1.55
CA SER A 281 -3.52 -40.69 0.29
C SER A 281 -2.48 -40.26 -0.75
N ILE A 282 -1.44 -39.53 -0.32
CA ILE A 282 -0.32 -39.14 -1.19
C ILE A 282 0.47 -40.37 -1.65
N ARG A 283 0.77 -41.31 -0.74
CA ARG A 283 1.45 -42.57 -1.09
C ARG A 283 0.65 -43.37 -2.12
N ILE A 284 -0.66 -43.52 -1.91
CA ILE A 284 -1.54 -44.25 -2.83
C ILE A 284 -1.60 -43.57 -4.19
N ASN A 285 -1.78 -42.24 -4.23
CA ASN A 285 -1.82 -41.50 -5.48
C ASN A 285 -0.48 -41.63 -6.23
N TYR A 286 0.64 -41.53 -5.52
CA TYR A 286 1.96 -41.75 -6.10
C TYR A 286 2.11 -43.16 -6.67
N TYR A 287 1.72 -44.20 -5.93
CA TYR A 287 1.78 -45.56 -6.45
C TYR A 287 0.86 -45.73 -7.65
N ALA A 288 -0.38 -45.25 -7.60
CA ALA A 288 -1.34 -45.34 -8.69
C ALA A 288 -0.87 -44.60 -9.95
N GLU A 289 -0.19 -43.46 -9.81
CA GLU A 289 0.38 -42.71 -10.95
C GLU A 289 1.63 -43.37 -11.55
N ASN A 290 2.37 -44.15 -10.76
CA ASN A 290 3.58 -44.85 -11.20
C ASN A 290 3.34 -46.32 -11.61
N ILE A 291 2.10 -46.81 -11.60
CA ILE A 291 1.77 -48.10 -12.22
C ILE A 291 2.01 -47.95 -13.73
N PRO A 292 2.86 -48.78 -14.38
CA PRO A 292 3.09 -48.70 -15.81
C PRO A 292 1.81 -49.08 -16.58
N ILE A 293 1.23 -48.13 -17.33
CA ILE A 293 -0.05 -48.29 -18.05
C ILE A 293 0.16 -48.67 -19.53
N GLU A 294 1.33 -49.19 -19.90
CA GLU A 294 1.60 -49.60 -21.29
C GLU A 294 0.93 -50.95 -21.64
N ASP A 295 0.41 -51.68 -20.66
CA ASP A 295 -0.26 -52.96 -20.89
C ASP A 295 -1.64 -52.80 -21.55
N GLU A 296 -1.88 -53.57 -22.63
CA GLU A 296 -3.15 -53.62 -23.39
C GLU A 296 -4.38 -54.02 -22.53
N ASN A 297 -4.15 -54.51 -21.31
CA ASN A 297 -5.15 -55.03 -20.39
C ASN A 297 -5.85 -53.98 -19.52
N ILE A 298 -5.41 -52.71 -19.54
CA ILE A 298 -6.04 -51.64 -18.76
C ILE A 298 -7.21 -51.05 -19.58
N PRO A 299 -8.45 -51.05 -19.06
CA PRO A 299 -9.61 -50.49 -19.74
C PRO A 299 -9.37 -49.04 -20.20
N LYS A 300 -9.25 -48.83 -21.52
CA LYS A 300 -9.24 -47.50 -22.13
C LYS A 300 -10.67 -47.02 -22.30
N TRP A 301 -10.88 -45.71 -22.30
CA TRP A 301 -12.19 -45.17 -22.61
C TRP A 301 -12.59 -45.54 -24.03
N SER A 302 -13.84 -45.98 -24.22
CA SER A 302 -14.33 -46.28 -25.56
C SER A 302 -14.27 -45.02 -26.43
N PRO A 303 -13.69 -45.10 -27.64
CA PRO A 303 -13.70 -43.98 -28.57
C PRO A 303 -15.12 -43.59 -28.99
N GLU A 304 -16.09 -44.49 -28.87
CA GLU A 304 -17.50 -44.25 -29.18
C GLU A 304 -18.15 -43.32 -28.14
N ASP A 305 -17.96 -43.61 -26.84
CA ASP A 305 -18.44 -42.77 -25.74
C ASP A 305 -17.82 -41.36 -25.79
N LEU A 306 -16.53 -41.29 -26.15
CA LEU A 306 -15.81 -40.03 -26.30
C LEU A 306 -16.42 -39.17 -27.42
N ASN A 307 -16.76 -39.79 -28.55
CA ASN A 307 -17.39 -39.12 -29.67
C ASN A 307 -18.79 -38.61 -29.34
N ASP A 308 -19.54 -39.32 -28.50
CA ASP A 308 -20.86 -38.89 -28.02
C ASP A 308 -20.76 -37.69 -27.08
N VAL A 309 -19.79 -37.67 -26.16
CA VAL A 309 -19.53 -36.51 -25.29
C VAL A 309 -19.13 -35.28 -26.11
N ILE A 310 -18.26 -35.46 -27.11
CA ILE A 310 -17.87 -34.39 -28.05
C ILE A 310 -19.08 -33.90 -28.85
N ALA A 311 -19.96 -34.81 -29.29
CA ALA A 311 -21.16 -34.47 -30.02
C ALA A 311 -22.15 -33.67 -29.16
N VAL A 312 -22.28 -33.99 -27.86
CA VAL A 312 -23.10 -33.25 -26.89
C VAL A 312 -22.50 -31.86 -26.63
N ALA A 313 -21.18 -31.76 -26.41
CA ALA A 313 -20.50 -30.49 -26.19
C ALA A 313 -20.65 -29.53 -27.40
N ARG A 314 -20.56 -30.05 -28.63
CA ARG A 314 -20.73 -29.30 -29.88
C ARG A 314 -22.16 -28.81 -30.15
N ARG A 315 -23.17 -29.36 -29.47
CA ARG A 315 -24.57 -28.90 -29.58
C ARG A 315 -24.84 -27.59 -28.84
N SER A 316 -23.93 -27.12 -27.97
CA SER A 316 -24.08 -25.83 -27.30
C SER A 316 -23.86 -24.67 -28.28
N ARG A 317 -24.91 -23.85 -28.48
CA ARG A 317 -24.93 -22.70 -29.42
C ARG A 317 -23.82 -21.66 -29.17
N GLN A 318 -23.27 -21.60 -27.96
CA GLN A 318 -22.24 -20.63 -27.57
C GLN A 318 -20.82 -21.01 -28.04
N LEU A 319 -20.59 -22.28 -28.38
CA LEU A 319 -19.26 -22.83 -28.75
C LEU A 319 -19.06 -22.93 -30.27
N GLN A 320 -20.07 -22.60 -31.09
CA GLN A 320 -20.00 -22.77 -32.55
C GLN A 320 -19.12 -21.76 -33.32
N PRO A 321 -18.97 -20.47 -32.95
CA PRO A 321 -18.27 -19.50 -33.82
C PRO A 321 -16.74 -19.45 -33.64
N LYS A 322 -16.14 -20.39 -32.92
CA LYS A 322 -14.82 -20.23 -32.32
C LYS A 322 -13.99 -21.54 -32.42
N LEU A 323 -14.08 -22.23 -33.55
CA LEU A 323 -13.73 -23.67 -33.67
C LEU A 323 -12.27 -24.08 -33.41
N GLN A 324 -11.25 -23.24 -33.64
CA GLN A 324 -9.86 -23.73 -33.60
C GLN A 324 -9.30 -23.79 -32.18
N TRP A 325 -9.36 -22.70 -31.41
CA TRP A 325 -8.99 -22.72 -29.98
C TRP A 325 -9.87 -23.66 -29.15
N ILE A 326 -11.16 -23.82 -29.51
CA ILE A 326 -12.05 -24.81 -28.87
C ILE A 326 -11.59 -26.24 -29.15
N LYS A 327 -11.00 -26.53 -30.33
CA LYS A 327 -10.45 -27.86 -30.61
C LYS A 327 -9.21 -28.12 -29.76
N ASP A 328 -8.34 -27.13 -29.61
CA ASP A 328 -7.13 -27.25 -28.80
C ASP A 328 -7.49 -27.43 -27.32
N GLU A 329 -8.41 -26.62 -26.80
CA GLU A 329 -8.94 -26.73 -25.43
C GLU A 329 -9.69 -28.05 -25.21
N LEU A 330 -10.47 -28.51 -26.20
CA LEU A 330 -11.15 -29.80 -26.16
C LEU A 330 -10.13 -30.95 -26.15
N ASN A 331 -9.07 -30.87 -26.94
CA ASN A 331 -8.02 -31.89 -26.95
C ASN A 331 -7.28 -31.94 -25.60
N GLU A 332 -6.99 -30.81 -24.98
CA GLU A 332 -6.44 -30.75 -23.62
C GLU A 332 -7.42 -31.32 -22.59
N SER A 333 -8.70 -30.95 -22.67
CA SER A 333 -9.75 -31.53 -21.81
C SER A 333 -9.88 -33.05 -21.99
N LEU A 334 -9.77 -33.55 -23.23
CA LEU A 334 -9.82 -34.98 -23.52
C LEU A 334 -8.60 -35.71 -22.94
N LYS A 335 -7.40 -35.11 -23.03
CA LYS A 335 -6.20 -35.65 -22.37
C LYS A 335 -6.35 -35.66 -20.86
N GLU A 336 -6.92 -34.62 -20.27
CA GLU A 336 -7.19 -34.52 -18.83
C GLU A 336 -8.12 -35.65 -18.40
N ILE A 337 -9.27 -35.82 -19.06
CA ILE A 337 -10.22 -36.86 -18.66
C ILE A 337 -9.65 -38.28 -18.92
N GLN A 338 -8.86 -38.47 -19.99
CA GLN A 338 -8.13 -39.73 -20.19
C GLN A 338 -7.12 -39.99 -19.07
N THR A 339 -6.48 -38.95 -18.53
CA THR A 339 -5.54 -39.05 -17.41
C THR A 339 -6.28 -39.35 -16.11
N GLU A 340 -7.44 -38.74 -15.87
CA GLU A 340 -8.31 -39.04 -14.73
C GLU A 340 -8.87 -40.47 -14.77
N MET A 341 -9.30 -40.94 -15.94
CA MET A 341 -9.72 -42.34 -16.10
C MET A 341 -8.57 -43.31 -15.83
N LYS A 342 -7.36 -43.00 -16.32
CA LYS A 342 -6.15 -43.78 -16.01
C LYS A 342 -5.88 -43.83 -14.51
N ARG A 343 -5.97 -42.69 -13.82
CA ARG A 343 -5.83 -42.63 -12.35
C ARG A 343 -6.87 -43.48 -11.64
N ALA A 344 -8.13 -43.36 -12.01
CA ALA A 344 -9.24 -44.10 -11.40
C ALA A 344 -9.09 -45.62 -11.60
N VAL A 345 -8.73 -46.08 -12.80
CA VAL A 345 -8.51 -47.51 -13.07
C VAL A 345 -7.29 -48.04 -12.32
N SER A 346 -6.21 -47.24 -12.25
CA SER A 346 -5.00 -47.61 -11.50
C SER A 346 -5.25 -47.69 -9.99
N GLN A 347 -6.08 -46.78 -9.44
CA GLN A 347 -6.56 -46.85 -8.07
C GLN A 347 -7.43 -48.08 -7.81
N LEU A 348 -8.34 -48.44 -8.74
CA LEU A 348 -9.16 -49.65 -8.62
C LEU A 348 -8.30 -50.92 -8.66
N ALA A 349 -7.30 -50.97 -9.53
CA ALA A 349 -6.33 -52.07 -9.59
C ALA A 349 -5.52 -52.16 -8.28
N TYR A 350 -5.10 -51.02 -7.73
CA TYR A 350 -4.44 -50.96 -6.43
C TYR A 350 -5.34 -51.50 -5.30
N ILE A 351 -6.63 -51.15 -5.29
CA ILE A 351 -7.62 -51.67 -4.31
C ILE A 351 -7.81 -53.19 -4.46
N ASP A 352 -7.88 -53.72 -5.68
CA ASP A 352 -8.04 -55.15 -5.92
C ASP A 352 -6.79 -55.94 -5.48
N ILE A 353 -5.59 -55.45 -5.79
CA ILE A 353 -4.31 -56.06 -5.40
C ILE A 353 -4.12 -56.02 -3.88
N THR A 354 -4.44 -54.90 -3.24
CA THR A 354 -4.36 -54.75 -1.77
C THR A 354 -5.39 -55.65 -1.06
N GLY A 355 -6.60 -55.78 -1.61
CA GLY A 355 -7.64 -56.69 -1.11
C GLY A 355 -7.29 -58.18 -1.24
N GLN A 356 -6.54 -58.56 -2.28
CA GLN A 356 -6.10 -59.95 -2.51
C GLN A 356 -4.87 -60.34 -1.66
N ASN A 357 -4.01 -59.38 -1.27
CA ASN A 357 -2.82 -59.61 -0.45
C ASN A 357 -2.76 -58.67 0.76
N PRO A 358 -3.65 -58.83 1.77
CA PRO A 358 -3.67 -57.97 2.94
C PRO A 358 -2.36 -58.01 3.75
N ASN A 359 -1.59 -59.10 3.71
CA ASN A 359 -0.30 -59.20 4.40
C ASN A 359 0.84 -58.43 3.74
N PHE A 360 0.77 -58.16 2.42
CA PHE A 360 1.77 -57.37 1.71
C PHE A 360 1.59 -55.86 1.95
N PHE A 361 0.37 -55.48 2.38
CA PHE A 361 -0.04 -54.10 2.62
C PHE A 361 -0.61 -53.88 4.04
N ALA A 362 -0.39 -54.82 4.98
CA ALA A 362 -0.92 -54.76 6.35
C ALA A 362 -0.44 -53.51 7.13
N GLU A 363 0.64 -52.90 6.65
CA GLU A 363 1.25 -51.67 7.17
C GLU A 363 0.62 -50.40 6.59
N PHE A 364 -0.31 -50.52 5.63
CA PHE A 364 -1.14 -49.44 5.07
C PHE A 364 -2.58 -49.64 5.55
N GLN A 365 -2.86 -49.31 6.82
CA GLN A 365 -4.19 -49.44 7.40
C GLN A 365 -5.14 -48.36 6.88
N ASN A 366 -5.70 -48.61 5.70
CA ASN A 366 -6.73 -47.75 5.14
C ASN A 366 -8.13 -48.24 5.54
N ASP A 367 -8.47 -48.12 6.82
CA ASP A 367 -9.85 -48.36 7.29
C ASP A 367 -10.85 -47.31 6.74
N LYS A 368 -10.34 -46.26 6.07
CA LYS A 368 -11.12 -45.10 5.61
C LYS A 368 -10.81 -44.63 4.18
N LEU A 369 -10.43 -45.52 3.28
CA LEU A 369 -10.86 -45.36 1.89
C LEU A 369 -12.37 -45.58 1.88
N GLY A 370 -13.09 -44.56 2.34
CA GLY A 370 -14.53 -44.56 2.48
C GLY A 370 -15.10 -45.11 1.19
N ASN A 371 -15.91 -46.17 1.33
CA ASN A 371 -16.66 -46.83 0.27
C ASN A 371 -16.78 -45.89 -0.91
N VAL A 372 -16.00 -46.13 -1.98
CA VAL A 372 -16.24 -45.42 -3.24
C VAL A 372 -17.72 -45.59 -3.46
N ILE A 373 -18.48 -44.50 -3.36
CA ILE A 373 -19.92 -44.54 -3.56
C ILE A 373 -20.05 -44.79 -5.05
N VAL A 374 -20.02 -46.07 -5.44
CA VAL A 374 -20.24 -46.47 -6.81
C VAL A 374 -21.64 -45.95 -7.10
N PRO A 375 -21.80 -44.99 -8.03
CA PRO A 375 -23.12 -44.52 -8.39
C PRO A 375 -23.92 -45.75 -8.80
N HIS A 376 -25.03 -46.00 -8.12
CA HIS A 376 -25.87 -47.15 -8.41
C HIS A 376 -26.13 -47.19 -9.93
N LYS A 377 -26.10 -48.37 -10.57
CA LYS A 377 -26.20 -48.57 -12.05
C LYS A 377 -27.38 -47.85 -12.73
N LYS A 378 -28.31 -47.33 -11.94
CA LYS A 378 -29.33 -46.37 -12.31
C LYS A 378 -29.05 -45.12 -11.49
N GLY A 379 -28.45 -44.08 -12.07
CA GLY A 379 -28.00 -42.88 -11.35
C GLY A 379 -29.10 -42.23 -10.49
N CYS A 380 -29.26 -42.70 -9.26
CA CYS A 380 -30.16 -42.16 -8.27
C CYS A 380 -29.32 -41.58 -7.15
N MET A 381 -29.55 -40.29 -6.91
CA MET A 381 -28.82 -39.47 -5.96
C MET A 381 -28.91 -40.03 -4.55
N VAL A 382 -27.84 -39.77 -3.80
CA VAL A 382 -27.72 -39.82 -2.34
C VAL A 382 -29.08 -39.61 -1.68
N LYS A 383 -29.50 -40.54 -0.81
CA LYS A 383 -30.71 -40.39 0.00
C LYS A 383 -30.44 -39.27 1.00
N VAL A 384 -30.84 -38.05 0.65
CA VAL A 384 -30.55 -36.87 1.47
C VAL A 384 -31.51 -36.86 2.67
N ASN A 385 -30.99 -36.66 3.88
CA ASN A 385 -31.75 -36.69 5.15
C ASN A 385 -32.73 -35.51 5.34
N TYR A 386 -33.05 -34.76 4.28
CA TYR A 386 -34.02 -33.67 4.31
C TYR A 386 -35.04 -33.82 3.17
N SER A 387 -36.25 -33.31 3.41
CA SER A 387 -37.27 -33.19 2.37
C SER A 387 -36.80 -32.18 1.32
N PHE A 388 -36.41 -32.69 0.14
CA PHE A 388 -36.00 -31.85 -0.98
C PHE A 388 -37.09 -30.86 -1.37
N GLN A 389 -38.35 -31.27 -1.29
CA GLN A 389 -39.50 -30.41 -1.63
C GLN A 389 -39.56 -29.18 -0.72
N ASP A 390 -39.47 -29.38 0.60
CA ASP A 390 -39.60 -28.28 1.58
C ASP A 390 -38.39 -27.35 1.54
N THR A 391 -37.19 -27.91 1.36
CA THR A 391 -35.96 -27.14 1.21
C THR A 391 -35.94 -26.36 -0.12
N PHE A 392 -36.44 -26.95 -1.20
CA PHE A 392 -36.57 -26.29 -2.50
C PHE A 392 -37.62 -25.17 -2.48
N GLU A 393 -38.76 -25.36 -1.82
CA GLU A 393 -39.80 -24.33 -1.68
C GLU A 393 -39.34 -23.19 -0.76
N SER A 394 -38.65 -23.51 0.33
CA SER A 394 -37.98 -22.53 1.20
C SER A 394 -36.90 -21.74 0.44
N PHE A 395 -36.09 -22.40 -0.38
CA PHE A 395 -35.10 -21.76 -1.23
C PHE A 395 -35.77 -20.87 -2.30
N ARG A 396 -36.81 -21.35 -2.98
CA ARG A 396 -37.53 -20.60 -4.01
C ARG A 396 -38.27 -19.39 -3.45
N SER A 397 -38.81 -19.49 -2.23
CA SER A 397 -39.47 -18.36 -1.56
C SER A 397 -38.47 -17.33 -1.06
N SER A 398 -37.28 -17.75 -0.59
CA SER A 398 -36.23 -16.85 -0.09
C SER A 398 -35.38 -16.19 -1.17
N THR A 399 -35.14 -16.87 -2.30
CA THR A 399 -34.23 -16.39 -3.36
C THR A 399 -34.83 -15.36 -4.31
N LEU A 400 -33.99 -14.41 -4.71
CA LEU A 400 -34.24 -13.41 -5.76
C LEU A 400 -34.19 -14.03 -7.16
N TRP A 401 -33.32 -15.02 -7.35
CA TRP A 401 -33.00 -15.68 -8.63
C TRP A 401 -34.13 -16.55 -9.22
N SER A 402 -35.28 -16.61 -8.56
CA SER A 402 -36.43 -17.41 -9.00
C SER A 402 -37.18 -16.82 -10.20
N GLN A 403 -36.90 -15.57 -10.60
CA GLN A 403 -37.58 -14.87 -11.69
C GLN A 403 -36.56 -14.31 -12.68
N GLU A 404 -36.78 -14.56 -13.98
CA GLU A 404 -35.89 -14.16 -15.07
C GLU A 404 -35.78 -12.63 -15.17
N GLU A 405 -36.86 -11.91 -14.85
CA GLU A 405 -36.94 -10.46 -14.87
C GLU A 405 -36.00 -9.82 -13.84
N ALA A 406 -35.87 -10.43 -12.65
CA ALA A 406 -34.93 -9.96 -11.62
C ALA A 406 -33.47 -10.17 -12.05
N VAL A 407 -33.17 -11.27 -12.77
CA VAL A 407 -31.85 -11.52 -13.35
C VAL A 407 -31.52 -10.51 -14.43
N LYS A 408 -32.47 -10.24 -15.34
CA LYS A 408 -32.33 -9.22 -16.39
C LYS A 408 -32.11 -7.83 -15.80
N ALA A 409 -32.90 -7.45 -14.79
CA ALA A 409 -32.73 -6.20 -14.07
C ALA A 409 -31.31 -6.07 -13.49
N LEU A 410 -30.82 -7.12 -12.81
CA LEU A 410 -29.46 -7.13 -12.26
C LEU A 410 -28.37 -7.05 -13.33
N SER A 411 -28.56 -7.68 -14.50
CA SER A 411 -27.58 -7.58 -15.59
C SER A 411 -27.47 -6.17 -16.16
N LEU A 412 -28.61 -5.46 -16.32
CA LEU A 412 -28.64 -4.08 -16.80
C LEU A 412 -28.08 -3.12 -15.75
N VAL A 413 -28.44 -3.31 -14.49
CA VAL A 413 -27.85 -2.54 -13.38
C VAL A 413 -26.34 -2.76 -13.33
N GLN A 414 -25.87 -4.01 -13.51
CA GLN A 414 -24.44 -4.31 -13.48
C GLN A 414 -23.69 -3.60 -14.61
N SER A 415 -24.24 -3.52 -15.83
CA SER A 415 -23.58 -2.78 -16.92
C SER A 415 -23.46 -1.29 -16.59
N GLU A 416 -24.52 -0.66 -16.06
CA GLU A 416 -24.51 0.76 -15.66
C GLU A 416 -23.66 1.04 -14.42
N VAL A 417 -23.51 0.06 -13.53
CA VAL A 417 -22.62 0.19 -12.38
C VAL A 417 -21.15 0.09 -12.82
N LEU A 418 -20.83 -0.75 -13.82
CA LEU A 418 -19.45 -0.86 -14.32
C LEU A 418 -18.97 0.36 -15.11
N THR A 419 -19.87 1.17 -15.70
CA THR A 419 -19.47 2.39 -16.44
C THR A 419 -18.85 3.44 -15.53
N ILE A 420 -19.37 3.61 -14.31
CA ILE A 420 -18.87 4.61 -13.34
C ILE A 420 -17.51 4.25 -12.76
N ARG A 421 -17.21 2.95 -12.62
CA ARG A 421 -15.98 2.50 -11.96
C ARG A 421 -14.73 3.17 -12.53
N ASN A 422 -14.67 3.39 -13.85
CA ASN A 422 -13.51 3.92 -14.54
C ASN A 422 -13.59 5.44 -14.82
N MET A 423 -14.57 6.15 -14.24
CA MET A 423 -14.73 7.58 -14.44
C MET A 423 -13.81 8.35 -13.46
N PRO A 424 -12.81 9.10 -13.93
CA PRO A 424 -11.88 9.79 -13.04
C PRO A 424 -12.55 11.04 -12.43
N LEU A 425 -12.38 11.25 -11.12
CA LEU A 425 -12.84 12.50 -10.46
C LEU A 425 -11.98 13.71 -10.80
N TYR A 426 -10.74 13.47 -11.22
CA TYR A 426 -9.75 14.50 -11.51
C TYR A 426 -9.23 14.37 -12.94
N ASN A 427 -8.90 15.50 -13.55
CA ASN A 427 -8.22 15.54 -14.83
C ASN A 427 -6.70 15.54 -14.61
N LEU A 428 -6.12 14.34 -14.44
CA LEU A 428 -4.68 14.15 -14.18
C LEU A 428 -3.84 13.84 -15.44
N LYS A 429 -4.47 13.79 -16.62
CA LYS A 429 -3.83 13.30 -17.87
C LYS A 429 -2.98 14.35 -18.59
N SER A 430 -2.89 15.56 -18.05
CA SER A 430 -2.02 16.61 -18.58
C SER A 430 -0.67 16.58 -17.86
N GLY A 431 0.35 15.95 -18.48
CA GLY A 431 1.75 16.08 -18.03
C GLY A 431 2.33 17.50 -18.22
N LYS A 432 1.48 18.51 -18.34
CA LYS A 432 1.83 19.92 -18.58
C LYS A 432 1.84 20.65 -17.23
N VAL A 433 2.86 21.48 -17.04
CA VAL A 433 2.91 22.43 -15.95
C VAL A 433 1.93 23.56 -16.25
N ILE A 434 1.02 23.86 -15.32
CA ILE A 434 -0.05 24.87 -15.51
C ILE A 434 -0.12 25.84 -14.33
N SER A 435 -0.78 26.98 -14.51
CA SER A 435 -1.03 27.93 -13.42
C SER A 435 -2.05 27.39 -12.41
N LEU A 436 -2.06 27.95 -11.19
CA LEU A 436 -3.00 27.55 -10.14
C LEU A 436 -4.46 27.73 -10.58
N ASP A 437 -4.79 28.86 -11.23
CA ASP A 437 -6.16 29.17 -11.66
C ASP A 437 -6.66 28.18 -12.73
N GLN A 438 -5.79 27.81 -13.68
CA GLN A 438 -6.13 26.82 -14.70
C GLN A 438 -6.31 25.44 -14.07
N PHE A 439 -5.42 25.06 -13.15
CA PHE A 439 -5.54 23.80 -12.42
C PHE A 439 -6.86 23.74 -11.64
N GLU A 440 -7.20 24.78 -10.90
CA GLU A 440 -8.46 24.85 -10.15
C GLU A 440 -9.68 24.74 -11.07
N SER A 441 -9.69 25.49 -12.18
CA SER A 441 -10.77 25.46 -13.16
C SER A 441 -10.94 24.06 -13.77
N ASP A 442 -9.86 23.43 -14.24
CA ASP A 442 -9.87 22.11 -14.89
C ASP A 442 -10.38 21.02 -13.92
N GLN A 443 -9.93 21.05 -12.67
CA GLN A 443 -10.36 20.07 -11.67
C GLN A 443 -11.83 20.30 -11.26
N ARG A 444 -12.27 21.55 -11.05
CA ARG A 444 -13.67 21.85 -10.72
C ARG A 444 -14.62 21.46 -11.84
N GLU A 445 -14.26 21.71 -13.10
CA GLU A 445 -15.06 21.30 -14.26
C GLU A 445 -15.25 19.78 -14.31
N GLN A 446 -14.17 19.01 -14.08
CA GLN A 446 -14.23 17.55 -14.05
C GLN A 446 -15.09 17.04 -12.88
N ILE A 447 -14.87 17.57 -11.67
CA ILE A 447 -15.65 17.23 -10.48
C ILE A 447 -17.14 17.51 -10.71
N GLN A 448 -17.48 18.67 -11.27
CA GLN A 448 -18.86 19.06 -11.56
C GLN A 448 -19.49 18.15 -12.63
N THR A 449 -18.73 17.77 -13.66
CA THR A 449 -19.19 16.85 -14.70
C THR A 449 -19.55 15.49 -14.11
N VAL A 450 -18.69 14.94 -13.25
CA VAL A 450 -18.96 13.67 -12.55
C VAL A 450 -20.16 13.83 -11.61
N GLU A 451 -20.24 14.91 -10.84
CA GLU A 451 -21.37 15.15 -9.94
C GLU A 451 -22.72 15.19 -10.67
N MET A 452 -22.80 15.95 -11.77
CA MET A 452 -24.01 16.03 -12.58
C MET A 452 -24.41 14.66 -13.14
N TYR A 453 -23.44 13.87 -13.58
CA TYR A 453 -23.68 12.54 -14.12
C TYR A 453 -24.19 11.55 -13.05
N VAL A 454 -23.52 11.51 -11.88
CA VAL A 454 -23.87 10.62 -10.76
C VAL A 454 -25.24 10.98 -10.20
N ARG A 455 -25.51 12.26 -9.94
CA ARG A 455 -26.79 12.69 -9.32
C ARG A 455 -27.99 12.61 -10.27
N GLY A 456 -27.76 12.67 -11.59
CA GLY A 456 -28.82 12.71 -12.59
C GLY A 456 -28.87 11.44 -13.46
N PRO A 457 -28.21 11.44 -14.64
CA PRO A 457 -28.29 10.36 -15.62
C PRO A 457 -28.10 8.97 -15.03
N TRP A 458 -27.07 8.76 -14.21
CA TRP A 458 -26.74 7.42 -13.72
C TRP A 458 -27.82 6.83 -12.82
N MET A 459 -28.24 7.57 -11.79
CA MET A 459 -29.34 7.17 -10.89
C MET A 459 -30.63 6.89 -11.67
N ASN A 460 -30.97 7.76 -12.62
CA ASN A 460 -32.18 7.63 -13.43
C ASN A 460 -32.13 6.41 -14.36
N THR A 461 -30.98 6.12 -14.98
CA THR A 461 -30.83 4.95 -15.86
C THR A 461 -30.95 3.65 -15.07
N ILE A 462 -30.35 3.58 -13.87
CA ILE A 462 -30.51 2.41 -12.97
C ILE A 462 -31.97 2.25 -12.56
N ALA A 463 -32.64 3.32 -12.12
CA ALA A 463 -34.05 3.27 -11.72
C ALA A 463 -34.96 2.82 -12.88
N ASN A 464 -34.76 3.37 -14.08
CA ASN A 464 -35.53 3.05 -15.28
C ASN A 464 -35.27 1.61 -15.75
N SER A 465 -34.05 1.10 -15.61
CA SER A 465 -33.70 -0.29 -15.94
C SER A 465 -34.45 -1.28 -15.04
N ILE A 466 -34.59 -0.94 -13.75
CA ILE A 466 -35.37 -1.74 -12.79
C ILE A 466 -36.88 -1.61 -13.09
N LEU A 467 -37.39 -0.40 -13.33
CA LEU A 467 -38.81 -0.19 -13.60
C LEU A 467 -39.28 -0.86 -14.89
N SER A 468 -38.51 -0.77 -15.96
CA SER A 468 -38.85 -1.35 -17.27
C SER A 468 -38.86 -2.89 -17.26
N THR A 469 -38.04 -3.52 -16.42
CA THR A 469 -37.96 -4.98 -16.30
C THR A 469 -38.98 -5.54 -15.31
N ILE A 470 -39.14 -4.89 -14.14
CA ILE A 470 -39.99 -5.39 -13.04
C ILE A 470 -41.46 -5.04 -13.24
N SER A 471 -41.80 -3.99 -13.99
CA SER A 471 -43.21 -3.68 -14.33
C SER A 471 -43.92 -4.82 -15.08
N ASN A 472 -43.17 -5.71 -15.73
CA ASN A 472 -43.70 -6.90 -16.39
C ASN A 472 -44.02 -8.04 -15.41
N CYS A 473 -43.57 -7.96 -14.16
CA CYS A 473 -43.82 -8.98 -13.13
C CYS A 473 -45.23 -8.81 -12.51
N LYS A 474 -46.19 -9.65 -12.92
CA LYS A 474 -47.55 -9.66 -12.35
C LYS A 474 -47.69 -10.37 -10.99
N LYS A 475 -46.59 -10.67 -10.28
CA LYS A 475 -46.59 -11.47 -9.03
C LYS A 475 -46.36 -10.59 -7.80
N GLY A 476 -47.20 -10.75 -6.77
CA GLY A 476 -47.27 -9.90 -5.58
C GLY A 476 -45.98 -9.78 -4.72
N SER A 477 -44.93 -10.58 -4.96
CA SER A 477 -43.63 -10.41 -4.30
C SER A 477 -42.78 -9.25 -4.87
N TYR A 478 -43.17 -8.71 -6.03
CA TYR A 478 -42.54 -7.57 -6.72
C TYR A 478 -43.52 -6.40 -6.91
N ASP A 479 -44.40 -6.19 -5.93
CA ASP A 479 -45.39 -5.11 -5.98
C ASP A 479 -44.72 -3.74 -5.78
N LEU A 480 -44.83 -2.88 -6.81
CA LEU A 480 -44.28 -1.52 -6.84
C LEU A 480 -45.17 -0.51 -6.10
N ASN A 481 -46.39 -0.87 -5.72
CA ASN A 481 -47.36 0.01 -5.05
C ASN A 481 -47.35 -0.11 -3.52
N GLN A 482 -46.37 -0.81 -2.94
CA GLN A 482 -46.26 -0.97 -1.49
C GLN A 482 -46.04 0.37 -0.77
N THR A 483 -46.85 0.64 0.24
CA THR A 483 -46.83 1.88 1.03
C THR A 483 -46.10 1.75 2.37
N VAL A 484 -46.01 0.52 2.90
CA VAL A 484 -45.46 0.23 4.23
C VAL A 484 -44.00 -0.22 4.15
N GLU A 485 -43.09 0.52 4.81
CA GLU A 485 -41.65 0.26 4.80
C GLU A 485 -41.27 -1.13 5.36
N HIS A 486 -41.88 -1.55 6.47
CA HIS A 486 -41.58 -2.85 7.08
C HIS A 486 -41.91 -4.02 6.14
N THR A 487 -43.08 -3.96 5.49
CA THR A 487 -43.52 -4.96 4.51
C THR A 487 -42.59 -4.95 3.29
N PHE A 488 -42.24 -3.77 2.79
CA PHE A 488 -41.30 -3.60 1.69
C PHE A 488 -39.96 -4.29 1.95
N ARG A 489 -39.35 -4.09 3.13
CA ARG A 489 -38.04 -4.70 3.48
C ARG A 489 -38.07 -6.24 3.45
N LEU A 490 -39.22 -6.86 3.69
CA LEU A 490 -39.40 -8.31 3.68
C LEU A 490 -39.71 -8.88 2.29
N THR A 491 -40.10 -8.03 1.34
CA THR A 491 -40.39 -8.44 -0.05
C THR A 491 -39.14 -8.74 -0.87
N LYS A 492 -39.32 -9.43 -2.00
CA LYS A 492 -38.23 -9.70 -2.95
C LYS A 492 -37.76 -8.41 -3.64
N ILE A 493 -38.66 -7.47 -3.93
CA ILE A 493 -38.26 -6.14 -4.47
C ILE A 493 -37.42 -5.34 -3.46
N GLY A 494 -37.75 -5.37 -2.17
CA GLY A 494 -36.93 -4.72 -1.14
C GLY A 494 -35.54 -5.32 -1.02
N LYS A 495 -35.43 -6.65 -1.05
CA LYS A 495 -34.13 -7.34 -1.08
C LYS A 495 -33.33 -7.01 -2.34
N LEU A 496 -33.98 -6.90 -3.49
CA LEU A 496 -33.35 -6.53 -4.76
C LEU A 496 -32.81 -5.09 -4.73
N LEU A 497 -33.62 -4.11 -4.30
CA LEU A 497 -33.20 -2.71 -4.21
C LEU A 497 -32.09 -2.51 -3.17
N LYS A 498 -32.10 -3.29 -2.08
CA LYS A 498 -30.99 -3.31 -1.11
C LYS A 498 -29.71 -3.85 -1.74
N LEU A 499 -29.77 -4.94 -2.50
CA LEU A 499 -28.63 -5.50 -3.23
C LEU A 499 -28.06 -4.49 -4.24
N VAL A 500 -28.92 -3.83 -5.01
CA VAL A 500 -28.51 -2.78 -5.96
C VAL A 500 -27.87 -1.60 -5.22
N SER A 501 -28.45 -1.18 -4.09
CA SER A 501 -27.87 -0.10 -3.27
C SER A 501 -26.46 -0.45 -2.79
N PHE A 502 -26.21 -1.69 -2.36
CA PHE A 502 -24.86 -2.13 -2.00
C PHE A 502 -23.89 -2.11 -3.18
N LYS A 503 -24.32 -2.56 -4.37
CA LYS A 503 -23.49 -2.49 -5.58
C LYS A 503 -23.14 -1.04 -5.96
N MET A 504 -24.08 -0.13 -5.82
CA MET A 504 -23.86 1.30 -6.08
C MET A 504 -22.89 1.91 -5.06
N GLN A 505 -23.04 1.59 -3.77
CA GLN A 505 -22.14 2.03 -2.70
C GLN A 505 -20.71 1.50 -2.93
N ASP A 506 -20.58 0.23 -3.29
CA ASP A 506 -19.29 -0.41 -3.54
C ASP A 506 -18.55 0.25 -4.71
N VAL A 507 -19.22 0.45 -5.85
CA VAL A 507 -18.58 1.09 -7.01
C VAL A 507 -18.27 2.57 -6.79
N THR A 508 -19.18 3.33 -6.18
CA THR A 508 -18.90 4.75 -5.88
C THR A 508 -17.73 4.89 -4.90
N ARG A 509 -17.61 3.95 -3.94
CA ARG A 509 -16.45 3.85 -3.06
C ARG A 509 -15.17 3.55 -3.84
N PHE A 510 -15.16 2.57 -4.74
CA PHE A 510 -13.99 2.26 -5.57
C PHE A 510 -13.55 3.47 -6.41
N MET A 511 -14.47 4.10 -7.14
CA MET A 511 -14.19 5.28 -7.97
C MET A 511 -13.54 6.42 -7.17
N VAL A 512 -14.08 6.73 -5.98
CA VAL A 512 -13.55 7.79 -5.10
C VAL A 512 -12.18 7.41 -4.54
N MET A 513 -12.02 6.18 -4.04
CA MET A 513 -10.77 5.73 -3.44
C MET A 513 -9.64 5.67 -4.47
N GLU A 514 -9.89 5.15 -5.67
CA GLU A 514 -8.90 5.12 -6.77
C GLU A 514 -8.53 6.54 -7.20
N SER A 515 -9.51 7.43 -7.42
CA SER A 515 -9.24 8.81 -7.85
C SER A 515 -8.47 9.63 -6.80
N LEU A 516 -8.79 9.49 -5.51
CA LEU A 516 -8.07 10.17 -4.44
C LEU A 516 -6.65 9.63 -4.23
N ASP A 517 -6.46 8.33 -4.44
CA ASP A 517 -5.13 7.71 -4.41
C ASP A 517 -4.25 8.25 -5.55
N GLU A 518 -4.77 8.30 -6.77
CA GLU A 518 -4.07 8.90 -7.92
C GLU A 518 -3.73 10.38 -7.71
N TYR A 519 -4.70 11.17 -7.21
CA TYR A 519 -4.49 12.57 -6.87
C TYR A 519 -3.40 12.75 -5.80
N THR A 520 -3.39 11.87 -4.78
CA THR A 520 -2.40 11.90 -3.71
C THR A 520 -1.02 11.49 -4.22
N LYS A 521 -0.93 10.46 -5.06
CA LYS A 521 0.32 9.99 -5.67
C LYS A 521 1.02 11.08 -6.48
N MET A 522 0.27 11.84 -7.28
CA MET A 522 0.82 12.98 -8.03
C MET A 522 1.60 13.96 -7.13
N PHE A 523 1.06 14.30 -5.95
CA PHE A 523 1.75 15.19 -5.01
C PHE A 523 2.86 14.51 -4.22
N GLN A 524 2.69 13.22 -3.86
CA GLN A 524 3.74 12.44 -3.19
C GLN A 524 4.98 12.29 -4.09
N GLU A 525 4.78 11.93 -5.35
CA GLU A 525 5.85 11.79 -6.35
C GLU A 525 6.53 13.14 -6.63
N ALA A 526 5.76 14.22 -6.70
CA ALA A 526 6.32 15.57 -6.81
C ALA A 526 7.11 15.98 -5.56
N CYS A 527 6.77 15.47 -4.37
CA CYS A 527 7.43 15.85 -3.11
C CYS A 527 8.45 14.83 -2.59
N ALA A 528 8.73 13.74 -3.31
CA ALA A 528 9.54 12.61 -2.82
C ALA A 528 10.94 13.04 -2.34
N ASN A 529 11.59 13.95 -3.07
CA ASN A 529 12.94 14.42 -2.75
C ASN A 529 13.00 15.44 -1.58
N LEU A 530 11.84 15.79 -1.01
CA LEU A 530 11.72 16.77 0.08
C LEU A 530 11.49 16.11 1.45
N GLU A 531 11.40 14.78 1.56
CA GLU A 531 11.01 14.09 2.79
C GLU A 531 11.94 14.39 3.98
N ASP A 532 13.25 14.53 3.75
CA ASP A 532 14.27 14.75 4.81
C ASP A 532 14.47 16.22 5.21
N THR A 533 13.66 17.15 4.67
CA THR A 533 13.82 18.58 4.95
C THR A 533 13.29 19.00 6.33
N LYS A 534 14.05 19.87 7.02
CA LYS A 534 13.65 20.49 8.29
C LYS A 534 12.71 21.68 8.05
N ASP A 535 11.78 21.94 8.97
CA ASP A 535 10.77 23.01 8.89
C ASP A 535 11.34 24.43 8.70
N LYS A 536 12.58 24.68 9.15
CA LYS A 536 13.31 25.94 8.93
C LYS A 536 14.45 25.70 7.97
N PHE A 537 14.12 25.64 6.68
CA PHE A 537 15.10 25.46 5.62
C PHE A 537 15.73 26.81 5.22
N VAL A 538 17.04 26.83 5.04
CA VAL A 538 17.80 27.98 4.52
C VAL A 538 18.53 27.52 3.27
N TRP A 539 18.36 28.24 2.18
CA TRP A 539 19.01 27.91 0.92
C TRP A 539 20.49 28.26 0.99
N MET A 540 21.37 27.25 0.92
CA MET A 540 22.82 27.41 0.97
C MET A 540 23.52 26.88 -0.30
N GLU A 541 22.76 26.40 -1.28
CA GLU A 541 23.28 25.81 -2.52
C GLU A 541 23.33 26.83 -3.67
N SER A 542 23.95 26.47 -4.79
CA SER A 542 23.89 27.25 -6.03
C SER A 542 22.45 27.41 -6.53
N PHE A 543 22.21 28.45 -7.34
CA PHE A 543 20.90 28.71 -7.95
C PHE A 543 20.39 27.55 -8.83
N THR A 544 21.30 26.69 -9.30
CA THR A 544 20.99 25.43 -9.96
C THR A 544 21.34 24.27 -9.03
N SER A 545 20.35 23.46 -8.67
CA SER A 545 20.54 22.23 -7.90
C SER A 545 19.56 21.16 -8.37
N ASP A 546 20.07 19.98 -8.68
CA ASP A 546 19.26 18.84 -9.13
C ASP A 546 18.59 18.09 -7.97
N LYS A 547 19.04 18.34 -6.73
CA LYS A 547 18.55 17.64 -5.52
C LYS A 547 17.06 17.86 -5.25
N TRP A 548 16.55 19.02 -5.66
CA TRP A 548 15.19 19.48 -5.33
C TRP A 548 14.19 19.23 -6.45
N LYS A 549 14.65 18.67 -7.57
CA LYS A 549 13.78 18.34 -8.70
C LYS A 549 12.81 17.23 -8.30
N PRO A 550 11.54 17.30 -8.70
CA PRO A 550 10.60 16.21 -8.50
C PRO A 550 11.01 14.94 -9.28
N LEU A 551 10.53 13.77 -8.84
CA LEU A 551 10.76 12.49 -9.54
C LEU A 551 10.05 12.46 -10.92
N HIS A 552 8.89 13.11 -10.99
CA HIS A 552 8.08 13.31 -12.19
C HIS A 552 7.86 14.81 -12.46
N ASN A 553 7.06 15.18 -13.47
CA ASN A 553 6.88 16.60 -13.83
C ASN A 553 6.32 17.43 -12.66
N PRO A 554 6.77 18.69 -12.48
CA PRO A 554 6.15 19.61 -11.54
C PRO A 554 4.70 19.90 -11.95
N VAL A 555 3.87 20.24 -10.97
CA VAL A 555 2.43 20.43 -11.15
C VAL A 555 2.11 21.89 -11.51
N PHE A 556 2.73 22.84 -10.81
CA PHE A 556 2.38 24.25 -10.88
C PHE A 556 3.49 25.10 -11.49
N GLU A 557 3.10 26.04 -12.36
CA GLU A 557 3.95 27.12 -12.82
C GLU A 557 3.73 28.34 -11.92
N VAL A 558 4.81 28.86 -11.32
CA VAL A 558 4.75 30.00 -10.40
C VAL A 558 5.68 31.10 -10.89
N ALA A 559 5.08 32.25 -11.24
CA ALA A 559 5.80 33.45 -11.61
C ALA A 559 6.31 34.21 -10.37
N LEU A 560 7.49 34.82 -10.52
CA LEU A 560 8.17 35.61 -9.51
C LEU A 560 8.27 37.08 -9.95
N GLU A 561 8.03 38.01 -9.03
CA GLU A 561 8.13 39.45 -9.26
C GLU A 561 9.09 40.11 -8.24
N ILE A 562 9.82 41.14 -8.68
CA ILE A 562 10.71 41.91 -7.81
C ILE A 562 9.91 43.07 -7.20
N LYS A 563 9.64 43.02 -5.89
CA LYS A 563 9.06 44.15 -5.15
C LYS A 563 10.08 44.74 -4.19
N GLY A 564 10.69 45.85 -4.60
CA GLY A 564 11.66 46.58 -3.80
C GLY A 564 12.98 45.83 -3.64
N VAL A 565 13.14 45.08 -2.56
CA VAL A 565 14.38 44.37 -2.19
C VAL A 565 14.18 42.85 -2.10
N HIS A 566 12.94 42.39 -2.19
CA HIS A 566 12.59 40.98 -2.05
C HIS A 566 11.95 40.45 -3.32
N LEU A 567 12.13 39.16 -3.54
CA LEU A 567 11.39 38.40 -4.53
C LEU A 567 10.09 37.90 -3.92
N GLU A 568 8.98 38.30 -4.52
CA GLU A 568 7.64 37.88 -4.15
C GLU A 568 7.05 36.97 -5.23
N PHE A 569 6.24 36.01 -4.79
CA PHE A 569 5.47 35.18 -5.70
C PHE A 569 4.26 35.97 -6.20
N VAL A 570 3.96 35.89 -7.49
CA VAL A 570 2.75 36.54 -8.06
C VAL A 570 1.49 35.96 -7.42
N VAL A 571 1.50 34.65 -7.17
CA VAL A 571 0.47 33.94 -6.39
C VAL A 571 1.13 33.35 -5.15
N ASP A 572 0.59 33.67 -3.98
CA ASP A 572 1.10 33.18 -2.71
C ASP A 572 1.14 31.64 -2.69
N LEU A 573 2.29 31.07 -2.33
CA LEU A 573 2.46 29.62 -2.22
C LEU A 573 1.46 28.94 -1.25
N PRO A 574 1.09 29.54 -0.10
CA PRO A 574 0.03 28.99 0.76
C PRO A 574 -1.32 28.83 0.07
N LYS A 575 -1.68 29.67 -0.91
CA LYS A 575 -2.95 29.51 -1.66
C LYS A 575 -2.97 28.21 -2.46
N HIS A 576 -1.82 27.76 -2.97
CA HIS A 576 -1.73 26.49 -3.68
C HIS A 576 -2.06 25.31 -2.76
N HIS A 577 -1.58 25.35 -1.51
CA HIS A 577 -1.96 24.38 -0.48
C HIS A 577 -3.47 24.39 -0.24
N ASP A 578 -4.08 25.56 -0.05
CA ASP A 578 -5.50 25.68 0.28
C ASP A 578 -6.39 25.19 -0.87
N VAL A 579 -6.06 25.53 -2.12
CA VAL A 579 -6.79 25.08 -3.32
C VAL A 579 -6.71 23.56 -3.45
N VAL A 580 -5.52 22.96 -3.33
CA VAL A 580 -5.34 21.50 -3.43
C VAL A 580 -6.13 20.76 -2.35
N VAL A 581 -6.11 21.25 -1.10
CA VAL A 581 -6.88 20.64 -0.02
C VAL A 581 -8.39 20.83 -0.22
N THR A 582 -8.82 21.98 -0.73
CA THR A 582 -10.24 22.26 -1.01
C THR A 582 -10.77 21.34 -2.11
N LEU A 583 -10.03 21.17 -3.22
CA LEU A 583 -10.39 20.24 -4.30
C LEU A 583 -10.46 18.79 -3.83
N PHE A 584 -9.57 18.40 -2.91
CA PHE A 584 -9.62 17.08 -2.26
C PHE A 584 -10.91 16.87 -1.47
N GLU A 585 -11.36 17.89 -0.73
CA GLU A 585 -12.62 17.83 0.02
C GLU A 585 -13.87 17.93 -0.86
N GLU A 586 -13.83 18.71 -1.93
CA GLU A 586 -14.93 18.84 -2.90
C GLU A 586 -15.20 17.53 -3.62
N ALA A 587 -14.17 16.79 -4.02
CA ALA A 587 -14.34 15.47 -4.62
C ALA A 587 -15.05 14.46 -3.69
N LEU A 588 -14.83 14.56 -2.37
CA LEU A 588 -15.57 13.73 -1.40
C LEU A 588 -17.05 14.10 -1.33
N ARG A 589 -17.41 15.36 -1.58
CA ARG A 589 -18.81 15.83 -1.56
C ARG A 589 -19.63 15.34 -2.74
N VAL A 590 -18.98 14.96 -3.86
CA VAL A 590 -19.65 14.43 -5.07
C VAL A 590 -20.58 13.26 -4.74
N ILE A 591 -20.11 12.33 -3.91
CA ILE A 591 -20.89 11.14 -3.52
C ILE A 591 -21.67 11.34 -2.22
N GLN A 592 -21.45 12.42 -1.48
CA GLN A 592 -22.21 12.70 -0.27
C GLN A 592 -23.67 12.98 -0.61
N ASP A 593 -24.57 12.57 0.28
CA ASP A 593 -26.00 12.83 0.18
C ASP A 593 -26.69 12.25 -1.06
N LEU A 594 -26.15 11.17 -1.63
CA LEU A 594 -26.84 10.46 -2.71
C LEU A 594 -28.14 9.80 -2.18
N PRO A 595 -29.30 10.06 -2.83
CA PRO A 595 -30.56 9.48 -2.41
C PRO A 595 -30.59 7.98 -2.69
N LYS A 596 -31.32 7.20 -1.87
CA LYS A 596 -31.53 5.78 -2.17
C LYS A 596 -32.43 5.61 -3.38
N LEU A 597 -32.13 4.58 -4.17
CA LEU A 597 -32.88 4.22 -5.38
C LEU A 597 -34.36 3.88 -5.09
N GLU A 598 -34.65 3.46 -3.86
CA GLU A 598 -35.98 3.15 -3.35
C GLU A 598 -36.97 4.29 -3.60
N LYS A 599 -36.54 5.56 -3.48
CA LYS A 599 -37.39 6.75 -3.74
C LYS A 599 -37.79 6.88 -5.22
N GLN A 600 -36.91 6.50 -6.14
CA GLN A 600 -37.15 6.62 -7.58
C GLN A 600 -37.98 5.46 -8.13
N VAL A 601 -37.82 4.27 -7.55
CA VAL A 601 -38.52 3.04 -7.97
C VAL A 601 -39.88 2.88 -7.28
N MET A 602 -39.97 3.16 -5.97
CA MET A 602 -41.17 2.96 -5.15
C MET A 602 -41.89 4.29 -4.87
N LYS A 603 -42.70 4.78 -5.82
CA LYS A 603 -43.34 6.11 -5.75
C LYS A 603 -44.32 6.29 -4.58
N ASN A 604 -44.92 5.20 -4.08
CA ASN A 604 -45.95 5.23 -3.03
C ASN A 604 -45.42 4.86 -1.64
N LEU A 605 -44.12 4.58 -1.50
CA LEU A 605 -43.50 4.19 -0.23
C LEU A 605 -43.24 5.44 0.63
N LEU A 606 -43.66 5.42 1.89
CA LEU A 606 -43.30 6.46 2.85
C LEU A 606 -41.81 6.38 3.16
N TYR A 607 -41.07 7.42 2.77
CA TYR A 607 -39.61 7.46 2.85
C TYR A 607 -39.14 8.42 3.96
N ASN A 608 -38.16 8.00 4.75
CA ASN A 608 -37.45 8.92 5.63
C ASN A 608 -36.41 9.73 4.81
N PRO A 609 -36.59 11.06 4.64
CA PRO A 609 -35.69 11.89 3.83
C PRO A 609 -34.21 11.88 4.28
N ASP A 610 -33.94 11.49 5.53
CA ASP A 610 -32.57 11.40 6.07
C ASP A 610 -31.83 10.12 5.66
N ASN A 611 -32.54 9.15 5.09
CA ASN A 611 -31.93 7.90 4.65
C ASN A 611 -31.16 8.17 3.35
N LYS A 612 -29.83 8.03 3.36
CA LYS A 612 -28.94 8.27 2.22
C LYS A 612 -28.11 7.03 1.93
N LEU A 613 -27.44 6.97 0.78
CA LEU A 613 -26.45 5.92 0.54
C LEU A 613 -25.26 6.11 1.49
N GLU A 614 -24.71 5.00 1.99
CA GLU A 614 -23.47 5.01 2.77
C GLU A 614 -22.32 5.35 1.82
N CYS A 615 -21.56 6.37 2.17
CA CYS A 615 -20.55 6.96 1.33
C CYS A 615 -19.24 7.12 2.08
N VAL A 616 -18.16 7.29 1.31
CA VAL A 616 -16.82 7.48 1.84
C VAL A 616 -16.78 8.77 2.66
N GLY A 617 -16.43 8.65 3.94
CA GLY A 617 -16.44 9.76 4.89
C GLY A 617 -15.06 10.32 5.17
N SER A 618 -14.95 11.63 5.41
CA SER A 618 -13.67 12.30 5.75
C SER A 618 -13.00 11.78 7.03
N TRP A 619 -13.76 11.10 7.90
CA TRP A 619 -13.28 10.48 9.14
C TRP A 619 -12.54 9.15 8.90
N GLU A 620 -12.60 8.58 7.71
CA GLU A 620 -11.90 7.32 7.42
C GLU A 620 -10.38 7.48 7.52
N LYS A 621 -9.71 6.49 8.13
CA LYS A 621 -8.28 6.53 8.42
C LYS A 621 -7.43 6.75 7.15
N GLN A 622 -7.80 6.10 6.05
CA GLN A 622 -7.05 6.18 4.79
C GLN A 622 -7.11 7.59 4.18
N ILE A 623 -8.28 8.22 4.19
CA ILE A 623 -8.46 9.58 3.67
C ILE A 623 -7.70 10.59 4.52
N SER A 624 -7.77 10.43 5.85
CA SER A 624 -7.00 11.27 6.77
C SER A 624 -5.50 11.13 6.52
N ARG A 625 -5.02 9.92 6.21
CA ARG A 625 -3.61 9.66 5.87
C ARG A 625 -3.21 10.36 4.56
N TRP A 626 -3.99 10.21 3.50
CA TRP A 626 -3.75 10.87 2.22
C TRP A 626 -3.73 12.40 2.34
N LYS A 627 -4.75 12.98 2.99
CA LYS A 627 -4.81 14.42 3.25
C LYS A 627 -3.58 14.92 4.03
N LYS A 628 -3.18 14.23 5.10
CA LYS A 628 -1.98 14.57 5.87
C LYS A 628 -0.70 14.49 5.02
N SER A 629 -0.61 13.49 4.14
CA SER A 629 0.54 13.33 3.24
C SER A 629 0.67 14.52 2.29
N ILE A 630 -0.42 14.93 1.64
CA ILE A 630 -0.46 16.09 0.74
C ILE A 630 -0.06 17.36 1.50
N VAL A 631 -0.69 17.62 2.64
CA VAL A 631 -0.42 18.80 3.47
C VAL A 631 1.05 18.86 3.90
N THR A 632 1.61 17.74 4.34
CA THR A 632 3.01 17.69 4.80
C THR A 632 3.99 17.91 3.65
N GLY A 633 3.74 17.28 2.49
CA GLY A 633 4.57 17.43 1.30
C GLY A 633 4.56 18.88 0.77
N LEU A 634 3.38 19.46 0.64
CA LEU A 634 3.22 20.85 0.19
C LEU A 634 3.86 21.84 1.15
N ASN A 635 3.67 21.71 2.47
CA ASN A 635 4.29 22.63 3.43
C ASN A 635 5.82 22.61 3.36
N LYS A 636 6.43 21.43 3.17
CA LYS A 636 7.87 21.29 2.96
C LYS A 636 8.32 21.94 1.65
N ALA A 637 7.59 21.68 0.55
CA ALA A 637 7.87 22.30 -0.74
C ALA A 637 7.78 23.84 -0.67
N ILE A 638 6.77 24.38 0.00
CA ILE A 638 6.58 25.82 0.22
C ILE A 638 7.76 26.41 1.01
N ALA A 639 8.21 25.72 2.06
CA ALA A 639 9.35 26.17 2.86
C ALA A 639 10.63 26.25 2.01
N VAL A 640 10.92 25.22 1.21
CA VAL A 640 12.10 25.20 0.33
C VAL A 640 12.00 26.25 -0.78
N ALA A 641 10.85 26.38 -1.45
CA ALA A 641 10.63 27.39 -2.49
C ALA A 641 10.74 28.82 -1.95
N THR A 642 10.22 29.08 -0.75
CA THR A 642 10.35 30.39 -0.08
C THR A 642 11.80 30.70 0.28
N ALA A 643 12.56 29.70 0.77
CA ALA A 643 13.97 29.86 1.05
C ALA A 643 14.79 30.12 -0.22
N TYR A 644 14.44 29.47 -1.33
CA TYR A 644 15.03 29.71 -2.64
C TYR A 644 14.81 31.16 -3.10
N ALA A 645 13.58 31.67 -3.02
CA ALA A 645 13.28 33.06 -3.39
C ALA A 645 14.11 34.06 -2.55
N ARG A 646 14.28 33.80 -1.24
CA ARG A 646 15.10 34.62 -0.34
C ARG A 646 16.59 34.62 -0.66
N SER A 647 17.12 33.58 -1.31
CA SER A 647 18.54 33.54 -1.70
C SER A 647 18.94 34.67 -2.66
N TYR A 648 17.96 35.21 -3.39
CA TYR A 648 18.15 36.34 -4.30
C TYR A 648 18.14 37.70 -3.60
N ASP A 649 17.71 37.81 -2.34
CA ASP A 649 17.59 39.09 -1.63
C ASP A 649 18.94 39.83 -1.57
N ASP A 650 20.05 39.12 -1.39
CA ASP A 650 21.38 39.72 -1.37
C ASP A 650 21.81 40.22 -2.76
N THR A 651 21.46 39.50 -3.83
CA THR A 651 21.67 39.97 -5.21
C THR A 651 20.81 41.19 -5.53
N LEU A 652 19.56 41.22 -5.07
CA LEU A 652 18.64 42.34 -5.25
C LEU A 652 19.06 43.59 -4.47
N LYS A 653 19.61 43.42 -3.25
CA LYS A 653 20.21 44.51 -2.48
C LYS A 653 21.34 45.18 -3.27
N ALA A 654 22.19 44.42 -3.95
CA ALA A 654 23.24 44.96 -4.80
C ALA A 654 22.67 45.77 -5.98
N PHE A 655 21.53 45.36 -6.55
CA PHE A 655 20.88 46.08 -7.67
C PHE A 655 20.15 47.36 -7.26
N LYS A 656 19.91 47.61 -5.97
CA LYS A 656 19.21 48.80 -5.48
C LYS A 656 20.02 50.09 -5.61
N GLU A 657 21.30 49.99 -5.96
CA GLU A 657 22.14 51.17 -6.14
C GLU A 657 21.67 52.01 -7.34
N ASP A 658 21.41 53.29 -7.10
CA ASP A 658 20.92 54.22 -8.11
C ASP A 658 22.04 54.64 -9.07
N GLN A 659 21.76 54.64 -10.37
CA GLN A 659 22.72 54.92 -11.45
C GLN A 659 23.41 56.28 -11.23
N ILE A 660 22.62 57.27 -10.81
CA ILE A 660 23.09 58.64 -10.57
C ILE A 660 24.04 58.69 -9.37
N ASN A 661 23.73 57.96 -8.29
CA ASN A 661 24.58 57.92 -7.11
C ASN A 661 25.87 57.13 -7.37
N TYR A 662 25.80 56.09 -8.19
CA TYR A 662 26.95 55.32 -8.64
C TYR A 662 27.94 56.19 -9.42
N VAL A 663 27.45 56.91 -10.45
CA VAL A 663 28.28 57.83 -11.25
C VAL A 663 28.80 58.99 -10.41
N LYS A 664 28.01 59.56 -9.49
CA LYS A 664 28.47 60.61 -8.57
C LYS A 664 29.62 60.16 -7.67
N ARG A 665 29.63 58.91 -7.21
CA ARG A 665 30.76 58.37 -6.44
C ARG A 665 32.01 58.20 -7.29
N LEU A 666 31.85 57.71 -8.52
CA LEU A 666 32.96 57.60 -9.48
C LEU A 666 33.54 58.97 -9.86
N ALA A 667 32.70 59.99 -9.97
CA ALA A 667 33.15 61.36 -10.22
C ALA A 667 33.97 61.92 -9.03
N ARG A 668 33.61 61.56 -7.79
CA ARG A 668 34.34 61.98 -6.57
C ARG A 668 35.69 61.30 -6.42
N SER A 669 35.86 60.06 -6.91
CA SER A 669 37.11 59.29 -6.77
C SER A 669 38.23 59.71 -7.74
N LYS A 670 38.01 60.70 -8.62
CA LYS A 670 38.99 61.15 -9.65
C LYS A 670 39.60 59.98 -10.44
N THR A 671 38.76 59.03 -10.85
CA THR A 671 39.16 57.80 -11.53
C THR A 671 39.82 58.08 -12.89
N THR A 672 40.85 57.31 -13.24
CA THR A 672 41.59 57.46 -14.52
C THR A 672 40.81 56.85 -15.68
N SER A 673 41.06 57.28 -16.92
CA SER A 673 40.38 56.77 -18.13
C SER A 673 40.52 55.25 -18.31
N GLU A 674 41.67 54.67 -17.96
CA GLU A 674 41.92 53.21 -18.01
C GLU A 674 41.10 52.44 -16.96
N GLN A 675 40.97 52.99 -15.75
CA GLN A 675 40.16 52.42 -14.69
C GLN A 675 38.66 52.49 -15.02
N LEU A 676 38.20 53.54 -15.72
CA LEU A 676 36.82 53.61 -16.22
C LEU A 676 36.53 52.50 -17.23
N LYS A 677 37.48 52.21 -18.13
CA LYS A 677 37.40 51.09 -19.07
C LYS A 677 37.28 49.75 -18.33
N GLU A 678 38.16 49.51 -17.34
CA GLU A 678 38.12 48.28 -16.54
C GLU A 678 36.78 48.12 -15.81
N ILE A 679 36.22 49.20 -15.25
CA ILE A 679 34.90 49.17 -14.62
C ILE A 679 33.79 48.80 -15.62
N ILE A 680 33.83 49.34 -16.83
CA ILE A 680 32.84 49.01 -17.88
C ILE A 680 32.96 47.53 -18.28
N GLU A 681 34.18 47.04 -18.50
CA GLU A 681 34.44 45.63 -18.80
C GLU A 681 34.00 44.71 -17.65
N THR A 682 34.20 45.11 -16.39
CA THR A 682 33.72 44.35 -15.23
C THR A 682 32.20 44.23 -15.21
N HIS A 683 31.46 45.29 -15.55
CA HIS A 683 29.99 45.23 -15.61
C HIS A 683 29.48 44.38 -16.78
N TYR A 684 30.13 44.42 -17.95
CA TYR A 684 29.78 43.53 -19.07
C TYR A 684 30.11 42.06 -18.77
N ASN A 685 31.24 41.80 -18.10
CA ASN A 685 31.62 40.45 -17.68
C ASN A 685 30.65 39.90 -16.61
N GLU A 686 30.27 40.73 -15.62
CA GLU A 686 29.30 40.32 -14.60
C GLU A 686 27.89 40.13 -15.19
N LYS A 687 27.51 40.92 -16.21
CA LYS A 687 26.29 40.71 -17.00
C LYS A 687 26.27 39.32 -17.65
N LEU A 688 27.36 38.91 -18.31
CA LEU A 688 27.48 37.58 -18.92
C LEU A 688 27.45 36.47 -17.86
N ARG A 689 28.18 36.65 -16.76
CA ARG A 689 28.21 35.70 -15.64
C ARG A 689 26.83 35.48 -15.03
N LEU A 690 26.05 36.54 -14.81
CA LEU A 690 24.69 36.42 -14.25
C LEU A 690 23.73 35.71 -15.21
N MET A 691 23.94 35.80 -16.53
CA MET A 691 23.17 35.01 -17.51
C MET A 691 23.49 33.51 -17.44
N GLU A 692 24.71 33.14 -17.07
CA GLU A 692 25.08 31.73 -16.88
C GLU A 692 24.61 31.19 -15.52
N VAL A 693 24.75 32.00 -14.47
CA VAL A 693 24.49 31.60 -13.08
C VAL A 693 22.99 31.54 -12.76
N ILE A 694 22.18 32.47 -13.29
CA ILE A 694 20.73 32.50 -13.01
C ILE A 694 19.98 31.67 -14.07
N PRO A 695 19.35 30.55 -13.70
CA PRO A 695 18.57 29.74 -14.64
C PRO A 695 17.30 30.48 -15.12
N LYS A 696 16.67 29.99 -16.18
CA LYS A 696 15.39 30.53 -16.67
C LYS A 696 14.21 30.09 -15.80
N PHE A 697 14.27 28.86 -15.31
CA PHE A 697 13.32 28.27 -14.37
C PHE A 697 14.05 27.27 -13.46
N VAL A 698 13.48 27.00 -12.29
CA VAL A 698 13.92 25.96 -11.35
C VAL A 698 12.72 25.17 -10.86
N ASP A 699 12.85 23.85 -10.86
CA ASP A 699 11.83 22.94 -10.37
C ASP A 699 12.15 22.55 -8.93
N ILE A 700 11.24 22.89 -8.01
CA ILE A 700 11.32 22.58 -6.57
C ILE A 700 10.04 21.84 -6.20
N GLY A 701 10.16 20.52 -6.09
CA GLY A 701 9.02 19.63 -5.88
C GLY A 701 7.87 19.90 -6.87
N PRO A 702 6.65 20.22 -6.40
CA PRO A 702 5.50 20.48 -7.28
C PRO A 702 5.54 21.84 -7.99
N PHE A 703 6.50 22.73 -7.69
CA PHE A 703 6.53 24.09 -8.22
C PHE A 703 7.66 24.29 -9.24
N ARG A 704 7.31 24.78 -10.43
CA ARG A 704 8.24 25.37 -11.40
C ARG A 704 8.29 26.87 -11.19
N LEU A 705 9.39 27.35 -10.60
CA LEU A 705 9.61 28.76 -10.33
C LEU A 705 10.25 29.44 -11.53
N MET A 706 9.58 30.47 -12.06
CA MET A 706 10.05 31.22 -13.22
C MET A 706 10.98 32.36 -12.79
N THR A 707 12.29 32.18 -13.00
CA THR A 707 13.34 33.15 -12.62
C THR A 707 13.77 34.05 -13.79
N GLU A 708 13.20 33.87 -14.99
CA GLU A 708 13.49 34.66 -16.18
C GLU A 708 13.31 36.18 -15.95
N GLY A 709 12.27 36.59 -15.20
CA GLY A 709 12.06 38.01 -14.88
C GLY A 709 13.20 38.63 -14.05
N VAL A 710 13.75 37.85 -13.11
CA VAL A 710 14.89 38.25 -12.29
C VAL A 710 16.16 38.31 -13.12
N ARG A 711 16.37 37.30 -13.97
CA ARG A 711 17.47 37.20 -14.92
C ARG A 711 17.51 38.41 -15.86
N GLN A 712 16.37 38.78 -16.45
CA GLN A 712 16.26 39.94 -17.34
C GLN A 712 16.45 41.27 -16.60
N SER A 713 15.96 41.37 -15.36
CA SER A 713 16.15 42.58 -14.55
C SER A 713 17.61 42.78 -14.15
N ALA A 714 18.30 41.71 -13.74
CA ALA A 714 19.73 41.73 -13.45
C ALA A 714 20.57 42.12 -14.69
N PHE A 715 20.22 41.55 -15.85
CA PHE A 715 20.82 41.90 -17.15
C PHE A 715 20.67 43.40 -17.44
N ARG A 716 19.45 43.92 -17.39
CA ARG A 716 19.15 45.32 -17.69
C ARG A 716 19.87 46.27 -16.74
N LYS A 717 20.02 45.89 -15.46
CA LYS A 717 20.70 46.74 -14.47
C LYS A 717 22.18 46.90 -14.75
N HIS A 718 22.91 45.81 -15.03
CA HIS A 718 24.33 45.88 -15.36
C HIS A 718 24.59 46.59 -16.70
N GLU A 719 23.70 46.41 -17.67
CA GLU A 719 23.72 47.14 -18.93
C GLU A 719 23.55 48.65 -18.71
N GLN A 720 22.52 49.05 -17.94
CA GLN A 720 22.29 50.46 -17.60
C GLN A 720 23.44 51.09 -16.80
N LEU A 721 24.08 50.35 -15.88
CA LEU A 721 25.24 50.85 -15.13
C LEU A 721 26.47 51.02 -16.05
N ALA A 722 26.73 50.06 -16.93
CA ALA A 722 27.80 50.17 -17.92
C ALA A 722 27.57 51.39 -18.85
N ASP A 723 26.34 51.57 -19.33
CA ASP A 723 25.95 52.69 -20.18
C ASP A 723 26.07 54.04 -19.44
N ALA A 724 25.70 54.09 -18.16
CA ALA A 724 25.84 55.30 -17.34
C ALA A 724 27.32 55.67 -17.10
N VAL A 725 28.19 54.69 -16.88
CA VAL A 725 29.64 54.91 -16.76
C VAL A 725 30.26 55.32 -18.10
N LEU A 726 29.82 54.71 -19.21
CA LEU A 726 30.21 55.10 -20.56
C LEU A 726 29.77 56.54 -20.89
N ALA A 727 28.57 56.95 -20.48
CA ALA A 727 28.09 58.32 -20.61
C ALA A 727 28.95 59.30 -19.82
N HIS A 728 29.27 58.98 -18.57
CA HIS A 728 30.15 59.81 -17.76
C HIS A 728 31.57 59.93 -18.33
N PHE A 729 32.11 58.83 -18.88
CA PHE A 729 33.41 58.84 -19.54
C PHE A 729 33.42 59.74 -20.78
N TYR A 730 32.34 59.69 -21.55
CA TYR A 730 32.14 60.58 -22.70
C TYR A 730 32.05 62.05 -22.30
N ASP A 731 31.26 62.39 -21.28
CA ASP A 731 31.13 63.78 -20.78
C ASP A 731 32.48 64.34 -20.30
N LYS A 732 33.26 63.52 -19.59
CA LYS A 732 34.60 63.90 -19.13
C LYS A 732 35.53 64.19 -20.31
N LEU A 733 35.39 63.45 -21.40
CA LEU A 733 36.18 63.68 -22.61
C LEU A 733 35.74 64.92 -23.36
N ARG A 734 34.44 65.17 -23.47
CA ARG A 734 33.88 66.41 -24.03
C ARG A 734 34.41 67.64 -23.28
N GLN A 735 34.37 67.63 -21.96
CA GLN A 735 34.94 68.70 -21.12
C GLN A 735 36.46 68.89 -21.35
N LYS A 736 37.23 67.80 -21.48
CA LYS A 736 38.66 67.90 -21.82
C LYS A 736 38.88 68.51 -23.21
N MET A 737 38.07 68.15 -24.20
CA MET A 737 38.16 68.72 -25.55
C MET A 737 37.85 70.21 -25.56
N GLU A 738 36.78 70.63 -24.88
CA GLU A 738 36.40 72.04 -24.77
C GLU A 738 37.50 72.86 -24.10
N VAL A 739 38.01 72.40 -22.95
CA VAL A 739 39.11 73.08 -22.24
C VAL A 739 40.37 73.19 -23.10
N LEU A 740 40.74 72.13 -23.82
CA LEU A 740 41.89 72.18 -24.73
C LEU A 740 41.65 73.14 -25.89
N ASN A 741 40.46 73.09 -26.51
CA ASN A 741 40.09 73.99 -27.59
C ASN A 741 40.13 75.46 -27.14
N ASP A 742 39.63 75.76 -25.95
CA ASP A 742 39.66 77.11 -25.36
C ASP A 742 41.09 77.56 -25.06
N GLN A 743 41.94 76.68 -24.53
CA GLN A 743 43.36 77.00 -24.31
C GLN A 743 44.10 77.29 -25.63
N PHE A 744 43.82 76.54 -26.70
CA PHE A 744 44.36 76.84 -28.03
C PHE A 744 43.79 78.17 -28.58
N LEU A 745 42.50 78.46 -28.40
CA LEU A 745 41.90 79.72 -28.80
C LEU A 745 42.50 80.92 -28.05
N MET A 746 42.72 80.80 -26.75
CA MET A 746 43.37 81.85 -25.95
C MET A 746 44.82 82.11 -26.38
N LEU A 747 45.56 81.07 -26.81
CA LEU A 747 46.90 81.24 -27.37
C LEU A 747 46.86 81.93 -28.73
N LEU A 748 45.94 81.54 -29.61
CA LEU A 748 45.77 82.13 -30.94
C LEU A 748 45.32 83.60 -30.85
N ASP A 749 44.32 83.92 -30.02
CA ASP A 749 43.84 85.29 -29.82
C ASP A 749 44.96 86.21 -29.32
N ARG A 750 45.78 85.75 -28.36
CA ARG A 750 46.92 86.52 -27.86
C ARG A 750 48.05 86.67 -28.89
N ILE A 751 48.17 85.75 -29.85
CA ILE A 751 49.10 85.87 -30.98
C ILE A 751 48.57 86.86 -32.01
N ASP A 752 47.28 86.88 -32.27
CA ASP A 752 46.63 87.73 -33.30
C ASP A 752 46.36 89.17 -32.83
N GLN A 753 46.38 89.44 -31.51
CA GLN A 753 46.20 90.78 -30.95
C GLN A 753 47.26 91.79 -31.48
N PRO A 754 46.87 92.93 -32.06
CA PRO A 754 47.80 93.94 -32.56
C PRO A 754 48.53 94.66 -31.40
N THR A 755 49.84 94.82 -31.50
CA THR A 755 50.65 95.53 -30.48
C THR A 755 50.65 97.04 -30.74
N GLY A 756 50.07 97.82 -29.81
CA GLY A 756 49.95 99.28 -29.94
C GLY A 756 51.18 100.06 -29.46
N ASN A 757 51.86 99.60 -28.40
CA ASN A 757 53.02 100.27 -27.81
C ASN A 757 54.31 99.39 -27.85
N ILE A 758 55.49 100.03 -27.77
CA ILE A 758 56.80 99.35 -27.76
C ILE A 758 56.93 98.41 -26.55
N GLU A 759 56.35 98.77 -25.40
CA GLU A 759 56.32 97.93 -24.19
C GLU A 759 55.48 96.66 -24.40
N ASP A 760 54.30 96.77 -25.02
CA ASP A 760 53.45 95.61 -25.36
C ASP A 760 54.16 94.66 -26.33
N LEU A 761 54.97 95.20 -27.25
CA LEU A 761 55.75 94.42 -28.19
C LEU A 761 56.90 93.66 -27.49
N LEU A 762 57.53 94.28 -26.48
CA LEU A 762 58.52 93.64 -25.62
C LEU A 762 57.88 92.54 -24.74
N GLU A 763 56.73 92.80 -24.12
CA GLU A 763 55.99 91.82 -23.34
C GLU A 763 55.55 90.62 -24.21
N LYS A 764 55.02 90.90 -25.41
CA LYS A 764 54.64 89.86 -26.37
C LYS A 764 55.85 89.04 -26.82
N LYS A 765 57.02 89.67 -27.04
CA LYS A 765 58.27 88.96 -27.39
C LYS A 765 58.81 88.07 -26.27
N VAL A 766 58.70 88.50 -25.00
CA VAL A 766 59.05 87.68 -23.84
C VAL A 766 58.05 86.52 -23.67
N TRP A 767 56.76 86.79 -23.84
CA TRP A 767 55.72 85.76 -23.81
C TRP A 767 55.87 84.74 -24.95
N SER A 768 56.19 85.17 -26.18
CA SER A 768 56.45 84.27 -27.33
C SER A 768 57.58 83.29 -27.08
N ARG A 769 58.55 83.61 -26.22
CA ARG A 769 59.59 82.64 -25.79
C ARG A 769 59.05 81.56 -24.85
N THR A 770 57.93 81.81 -24.17
CA THR A 770 57.25 80.83 -23.29
C THR A 770 56.19 80.00 -24.02
N VAL A 771 55.75 80.43 -25.20
CA VAL A 771 54.74 79.73 -26.03
C VAL A 771 55.16 78.30 -26.40
N PRO A 772 56.40 78.01 -26.84
CA PRO A 772 56.82 76.64 -27.14
C PRO A 772 56.64 75.68 -25.96
N LYS A 773 56.96 76.11 -24.73
CA LYS A 773 56.77 75.32 -23.51
C LYS A 773 55.29 75.08 -23.18
N LYS A 774 54.41 76.04 -23.49
CA LYS A 774 52.96 75.88 -23.34
C LYS A 774 52.38 74.94 -24.40
N ILE A 775 52.85 75.02 -25.64
CA ILE A 775 52.48 74.09 -26.71
C ILE A 775 52.96 72.66 -26.39
N GLU A 776 54.16 72.50 -25.83
CA GLU A 776 54.67 71.19 -25.39
C GLU A 776 53.85 70.59 -24.25
N LYS A 777 53.35 71.42 -23.33
CA LYS A 777 52.40 70.97 -22.30
C LYS A 777 51.05 70.55 -22.93
N LEU A 778 50.51 71.35 -23.85
CA LEU A 778 49.27 71.06 -24.56
C LEU A 778 49.41 69.82 -25.46
N SER A 779 50.56 69.58 -26.08
CA SER A 779 50.82 68.41 -26.92
C SER A 779 50.78 67.12 -26.11
N GLY A 780 51.31 67.15 -24.88
CA GLY A 780 51.15 66.07 -23.91
C GLY A 780 49.67 65.76 -23.61
N GLU A 781 48.86 66.80 -23.37
CA GLU A 781 47.44 66.66 -23.08
C GLU A 781 46.63 66.18 -24.31
N VAL A 782 46.96 66.64 -25.53
CA VAL A 782 46.36 66.17 -26.79
C VAL A 782 46.69 64.70 -27.09
N ASN A 783 47.90 64.25 -26.77
CA ASN A 783 48.27 62.84 -26.91
C ASN A 783 47.50 61.94 -25.94
N ILE A 784 47.28 62.40 -24.70
CA ILE A 784 46.41 61.70 -23.72
C ILE A 784 44.97 61.66 -24.21
N LEU A 785 44.44 62.77 -24.76
CA LEU A 785 43.10 62.81 -25.36
C LEU A 785 42.97 61.83 -26.53
N ARG A 786 43.99 61.72 -27.39
CA ARG A 786 44.00 60.76 -28.51
C ARG A 786 44.00 59.31 -28.02
N ALA A 787 44.70 59.01 -26.93
CA ALA A 787 44.66 57.69 -26.29
C ALA A 787 43.26 57.41 -25.70
N ASP A 788 42.69 58.35 -24.95
CA ASP A 788 41.34 58.22 -24.36
C ASP A 788 40.24 58.05 -25.43
N MET A 789 40.34 58.74 -26.57
CA MET A 789 39.41 58.60 -27.70
C MET A 789 39.47 57.22 -28.36
N LYS A 790 40.67 56.64 -28.50
CA LYS A 790 40.83 55.26 -28.97
C LYS A 790 40.19 54.25 -28.02
N LEU A 791 40.20 54.54 -26.70
CA LEU A 791 39.53 53.69 -25.70
C LEU A 791 38.00 53.75 -25.84
N ILE A 792 37.40 54.93 -26.08
CA ILE A 792 35.94 55.02 -26.35
C ILE A 792 35.57 54.30 -27.65
N ALA A 793 36.36 54.44 -28.71
CA ALA A 793 36.09 53.78 -29.99
C ALA A 793 35.99 52.26 -29.85
N SER A 794 36.69 51.66 -28.87
CA SER A 794 36.60 50.22 -28.60
C SER A 794 35.23 49.74 -28.08
N PHE A 795 34.39 50.65 -27.59
CA PHE A 795 33.03 50.36 -27.12
C PHE A 795 31.95 50.59 -28.18
N ASN A 796 32.31 50.87 -29.44
CA ASN A 796 31.38 51.05 -30.57
C ASN A 796 30.27 52.10 -30.35
N ARG A 797 30.53 53.15 -29.56
CA ARG A 797 29.60 54.28 -29.41
C ARG A 797 29.93 55.37 -30.44
N ASN A 798 28.94 55.79 -31.23
CA ASN A 798 29.09 56.92 -32.14
C ASN A 798 29.17 58.24 -31.36
N MET A 799 30.10 59.11 -31.75
CA MET A 799 30.18 60.48 -31.23
C MET A 799 29.17 61.37 -31.95
N GLU A 800 28.72 62.43 -31.28
CA GLU A 800 27.91 63.47 -31.92
C GLU A 800 28.78 64.28 -32.91
N ASP A 801 28.18 64.74 -34.01
CA ASP A 801 28.89 65.46 -35.08
C ASP A 801 29.60 66.73 -34.57
N ASP A 802 29.01 67.43 -33.60
CA ASP A 802 29.60 68.63 -32.98
C ASP A 802 30.83 68.33 -32.13
N ASP A 803 30.81 67.21 -31.38
CA ASP A 803 31.94 66.76 -30.57
C ASP A 803 33.07 66.24 -31.46
N PHE A 804 32.73 65.55 -32.56
CA PHE A 804 33.68 65.12 -33.59
C PHE A 804 34.36 66.32 -34.26
N ASN A 805 33.58 67.35 -34.62
CA ASN A 805 34.10 68.60 -35.18
C ASN A 805 35.02 69.33 -34.20
N THR A 806 34.68 69.34 -32.91
CA THR A 806 35.50 69.96 -31.85
C THR A 806 36.81 69.20 -31.66
N TYR A 807 36.76 67.87 -31.62
CA TYR A 807 37.96 67.03 -31.62
C TYR A 807 38.86 67.32 -32.82
N TRP A 808 38.29 67.40 -34.03
CA TRP A 808 39.06 67.69 -35.24
C TRP A 808 39.67 69.10 -35.22
N ARG A 809 38.94 70.11 -34.72
CA ARG A 809 39.48 71.48 -34.53
C ARG A 809 40.67 71.50 -33.58
N VAL A 810 40.63 70.73 -32.49
CA VAL A 810 41.77 70.59 -31.57
C VAL A 810 42.95 69.92 -32.26
N GLN A 811 42.73 68.89 -33.07
CA GLN A 811 43.80 68.25 -33.85
C GLN A 811 44.39 69.19 -34.91
N VAL A 812 43.57 69.95 -35.63
CA VAL A 812 44.00 70.89 -36.68
C VAL A 812 44.75 72.09 -36.09
N LYS A 813 44.36 72.59 -34.91
CA LYS A 813 45.09 73.68 -34.22
C LYS A 813 46.40 73.22 -33.57
N TYR A 814 46.56 71.91 -33.36
CA TYR A 814 47.77 71.30 -32.85
C TYR A 814 48.84 71.12 -33.94
N PHE A 815 48.41 70.74 -35.15
CA PHE A 815 49.24 70.74 -36.35
C PHE A 815 49.57 72.17 -36.79
#